data_AF-A0A965LCY8-F1
#
_entry.id   AF-A0A965LCY8-F1
#
_cell.length_a   1.000
_cell.length_b   1.000
_cell.length_c   1.000
_cell.angle_alpha   90.00
_cell.angle_beta   90.00
_cell.angle_gamma   90.00
#
_symmetry.space_group_name_H-M   'P 1'
#
loop_
_entity.id
_entity.type
_entity.pdbx_description
1 polymer ?
#
loop_
_entity_poly.entity_id
_entity_poly.type
_entity_poly.pdbx_seq_one_letter_code
_entity_poly.pdbx_strand_id
1 'polypeptide(L)'
;MVRCGARAFRAQYGDVFADEDWLITHSLAVLMNLYRTYCCMVRRGALAAMIIIPSLCASAPLRENFLNDYCTKCHGADKQKGDRRFDGLTASIKTPDDALIWQEILDQLNKGEMPPKKEKQPPTAELLAAVDAITESVGEAALRFKGTAAHTVLRRLNSFEYRQTIGDLLGLNVAGWDPAADFPPETRVNGFDNDAETQTTSGMLLDHYFVAAEEAIQRATAFGKKPEVKNYVQKSPFYFEKRKAGDLPKIFQIDRYRWISDKGYDDLVARYYRGGHIGFAPLGHGGAPQSGRYTIRVQAAAIDRTNPYTFLEDIRSGDPIVMEIAAVTRGGSVESTGNVTTQRTLALVEITSDQPQWFEWTVELERGEEPEVRFRNGTVKAKALAFKLNRFSKGYPELEAVGKLGLGKGDLALAMLKAYRGPKLRIWEMQVKGPQLEQWPTRGHSLLYGNLTTDQISRANIPERLRIFAATAFRRPLRSGELDPIEKLVTAKLDAGMKPMAALQLGFQTILCSPAFLHLNEGTGKLNDYALASRLSYFFWSSLPDQTLTQLAAAGKLHEPATLSAQMDRMLADPKSQRFVQNFLRLWLNLDHIGEMPVSTDFVSFFRDNIDAAMRAETETFFRHILDKNLPPREFLAANYTFLNRELALHYGLPPVEGVQLRQVTLPKGERGGLLTQATFLTASANGVDTSPVVRGVYVQEKLLGYTPPPPPRDVPLIEPDASGATNIREQLAKHRTIETCASCHRKIDPFGFALENFNAVGGWRTKYTENQKIDPTGVLPTGEKFTGVTDFRSLLIARHEPFTRSLTEKLLTYALGRAPGFTDRAVIDGIMKNLSTSKGGFKDLVRAVVLSEPFAKN
;
A
#
# COMPACT_ATOMS: atom_id res chain seq x y z
N MET A 1 -9.68 9.99 52.24
CA MET A 1 -8.95 9.49 53.43
C MET A 1 -7.80 8.62 52.94
N VAL A 2 -6.55 9.08 53.12
CA VAL A 2 -5.54 8.50 54.04
C VAL A 2 -4.81 7.31 53.36
N ARG A 3 -3.64 7.48 52.71
CA ARG A 3 -2.25 7.54 53.22
C ARG A 3 -1.86 6.43 54.22
N CYS A 4 -0.73 5.76 53.90
CA CYS A 4 0.15 4.91 54.72
C CYS A 4 -0.19 3.43 54.91
N GLY A 5 0.79 2.57 54.58
CA GLY A 5 0.79 1.16 54.99
C GLY A 5 1.74 0.23 54.24
N ALA A 6 3.01 0.58 54.03
CA ALA A 6 4.02 -0.36 53.51
C ALA A 6 5.29 -0.34 54.38
N ARG A 7 5.14 -0.87 55.60
CA ARG A 7 6.22 -1.36 56.47
C ARG A 7 5.62 -2.47 57.33
N ALA A 8 6.05 -3.71 57.06
CA ALA A 8 6.06 -4.89 57.95
C ALA A 8 5.67 -6.16 57.19
N PHE A 9 6.61 -6.74 56.43
CA PHE A 9 6.59 -8.18 56.11
C PHE A 9 7.98 -8.68 55.66
N ARG A 10 8.99 -8.51 56.52
CA ARG A 10 10.27 -9.25 56.37
C ARG A 10 11.03 -9.27 57.69
N ALA A 11 10.51 -10.07 58.62
CA ALA A 11 11.26 -10.58 59.75
C ALA A 11 10.53 -11.83 60.27
N GLN A 12 10.99 -13.01 59.88
CA GLN A 12 10.85 -14.25 60.65
C GLN A 12 11.89 -15.25 60.12
N TYR A 13 12.99 -15.35 60.89
CA TYR A 13 13.82 -16.54 61.16
C TYR A 13 14.56 -17.22 60.00
N GLY A 14 15.87 -17.47 60.03
CA GLY A 14 16.90 -17.30 61.07
C GLY A 14 18.15 -18.14 60.71
N ASP A 15 19.32 -17.51 60.88
CA ASP A 15 20.67 -17.95 61.30
C ASP A 15 21.22 -19.37 61.07
N VAL A 16 22.54 -19.45 60.77
CA VAL A 16 23.59 -20.24 61.47
C VAL A 16 25.01 -19.98 60.89
N PHE A 17 25.89 -19.40 61.75
CA PHE A 17 27.37 -19.51 61.93
C PHE A 17 28.35 -19.37 60.73
N ALA A 18 29.29 -18.40 60.74
CA ALA A 18 30.66 -18.40 61.34
C ALA A 18 31.66 -19.32 60.58
N ASP A 19 32.96 -19.06 60.32
CA ASP A 19 33.97 -18.11 60.80
C ASP A 19 35.25 -18.28 59.90
N GLU A 20 36.25 -17.39 60.09
CA GLU A 20 37.69 -17.42 59.66
C GLU A 20 38.07 -17.01 58.21
N ASP A 21 38.82 -15.93 57.91
CA ASP A 21 40.12 -15.33 58.36
C ASP A 21 41.42 -15.98 57.84
N TRP A 22 42.07 -15.28 56.88
CA TRP A 22 43.52 -14.95 56.74
C TRP A 22 43.78 -14.55 55.26
N LEU A 23 44.16 -13.33 54.89
CA LEU A 23 45.43 -12.64 55.19
C LEU A 23 45.31 -11.13 54.93
N ILE A 24 45.71 -10.34 55.91
CA ILE A 24 46.06 -8.92 55.79
C ILE A 24 47.47 -8.82 55.17
N THR A 25 47.74 -7.68 54.52
CA THR A 25 49.02 -7.16 53.99
C THR A 25 49.26 -7.41 52.51
N HIS A 26 48.96 -6.41 51.68
CA HIS A 26 49.96 -5.66 50.92
C HIS A 26 49.30 -4.46 50.19
N SER A 27 49.84 -3.28 50.49
CA SER A 27 49.94 -2.17 49.53
C SER A 27 48.71 -1.27 49.32
N LEU A 28 48.27 -0.67 50.43
CA LEU A 28 47.61 0.65 50.51
C LEU A 28 48.56 1.81 50.12
N ALA A 29 49.49 1.58 49.19
CA ALA A 29 50.56 2.50 48.78
C ALA A 29 50.56 2.87 47.29
N VAL A 30 49.63 2.33 46.48
CA VAL A 30 49.60 2.61 45.02
C VAL A 30 48.47 3.57 44.61
N LEU A 31 47.39 3.66 45.39
CA LEU A 31 46.26 4.57 45.06
C LEU A 31 46.46 6.02 45.53
N MET A 32 47.41 6.31 46.41
CA MET A 32 47.76 7.68 46.82
C MET A 32 48.83 8.36 45.95
N ASN A 33 49.38 7.67 44.94
CA ASN A 33 50.48 8.20 44.11
C ASN A 33 50.08 8.61 42.67
N LEU A 34 48.82 8.38 42.25
CA LEU A 34 48.32 8.88 40.96
C LEU A 34 47.59 10.23 41.08
N TYR A 35 47.17 10.62 42.29
CA TYR A 35 46.50 11.90 42.53
C TYR A 35 47.48 13.08 42.73
N ARG A 36 48.77 12.79 43.01
CA ARG A 36 49.77 13.82 43.34
C ARG A 36 50.59 14.30 42.13
N THR A 37 50.56 13.60 41.00
CA THR A 37 51.33 13.94 39.79
C THR A 37 50.53 14.76 38.78
N TYR A 38 49.20 14.75 38.84
CA TYR A 38 48.36 15.55 37.93
C TYR A 38 48.20 17.02 38.37
N CYS A 39 48.38 17.32 39.67
CA CYS A 39 48.25 18.68 40.21
C CYS A 39 49.44 19.61 39.92
N CYS A 40 50.53 19.15 39.30
CA CYS A 40 51.71 19.97 39.03
C CYS A 40 51.93 20.39 37.56
N MET A 41 51.14 19.91 36.60
CA MET A 41 51.30 20.28 35.17
C MET A 41 50.23 21.22 34.59
N VAL A 42 49.22 21.64 35.36
CA VAL A 42 48.19 22.59 34.87
C VAL A 42 48.48 24.05 35.27
N ARG A 43 49.64 24.34 35.90
CA ARG A 43 50.00 25.69 36.39
C ARG A 43 50.92 26.50 35.46
N ARG A 44 51.11 26.09 34.20
CA ARG A 44 51.79 26.89 33.15
C ARG A 44 51.03 26.75 31.83
N GLY A 45 50.14 27.70 31.59
CA GLY A 45 49.26 27.74 30.42
C GLY A 45 48.04 28.64 30.60
N ALA A 46 47.79 29.11 31.83
CA ALA A 46 46.80 30.14 32.14
C ALA A 46 47.30 31.53 31.71
N LEU A 47 47.39 31.79 30.41
CA LEU A 47 47.53 33.13 29.81
C LEU A 47 47.26 33.09 28.29
N ALA A 48 46.20 32.38 27.86
CA ALA A 48 45.73 32.43 26.47
C ALA A 48 44.27 31.98 26.24
N ALA A 49 43.43 31.92 27.29
CA ALA A 49 42.06 31.39 27.16
C ALA A 49 41.00 32.30 27.82
N MET A 50 41.12 33.62 27.60
CA MET A 50 40.15 34.59 28.11
C MET A 50 39.49 35.43 27.01
N ILE A 51 39.44 34.94 25.76
CA ILE A 51 38.68 35.57 24.68
C ILE A 51 38.14 34.52 23.70
N ILE A 52 37.36 33.51 24.14
CA ILE A 52 36.38 32.80 23.27
C ILE A 52 35.22 32.27 24.11
N ILE A 53 34.55 33.13 24.90
CA ILE A 53 33.16 32.89 25.34
C ILE A 53 32.41 34.24 25.34
N PRO A 54 32.00 34.76 24.17
CA PRO A 54 30.77 35.56 24.16
C PRO A 54 29.71 35.14 23.12
N SER A 55 29.96 34.16 22.23
CA SER A 55 29.01 33.90 21.14
C SER A 55 27.69 33.26 21.55
N LEU A 56 27.63 32.50 22.66
CA LEU A 56 26.38 31.83 23.06
C LEU A 56 25.32 32.75 23.70
N CYS A 57 25.72 33.89 24.28
CA CYS A 57 24.78 34.81 24.93
C CYS A 57 24.28 35.93 24.00
N ALA A 58 24.98 36.21 22.90
CA ALA A 58 24.60 37.26 21.95
C ALA A 58 23.50 36.79 20.96
N SER A 59 23.40 35.49 20.67
CA SER A 59 22.47 34.92 19.66
C SER A 59 21.07 34.59 20.19
N ALA A 60 20.89 34.34 21.49
CA ALA A 60 19.58 34.15 22.12
C ALA A 60 18.66 35.40 22.04
N PRO A 61 19.11 36.60 22.43
CA PRO A 61 18.28 37.81 22.33
C PRO A 61 17.95 38.18 20.88
N LEU A 62 18.84 37.88 19.91
CA LEU A 62 18.57 38.12 18.49
C LEU A 62 17.34 37.35 17.98
N ARG A 63 17.15 36.10 18.43
CA ARG A 63 16.04 35.25 17.99
C ARG A 63 14.72 35.65 18.64
N GLU A 64 14.72 35.92 19.95
CA GLU A 64 13.54 36.39 20.68
C GLU A 64 13.07 37.75 20.15
N ASN A 65 14.00 38.68 19.91
CA ASN A 65 13.67 39.98 19.34
C ASN A 65 13.08 39.85 17.95
N PHE A 66 13.67 39.00 17.09
CA PHE A 66 13.15 38.78 15.74
C PHE A 66 11.71 38.21 15.76
N LEU A 67 11.43 37.21 16.62
CA LEU A 67 10.07 36.68 16.74
C LEU A 67 9.09 37.74 17.25
N ASN A 68 9.49 38.53 18.24
CA ASN A 68 8.65 39.58 18.81
C ASN A 68 8.35 40.71 17.82
N ASP A 69 9.33 41.10 17.01
CA ASP A 69 9.20 42.23 16.08
C ASP A 69 8.45 41.87 14.79
N TYR A 70 8.54 40.60 14.36
CA TYR A 70 8.09 40.19 13.03
C TYR A 70 7.07 39.04 13.03
N CYS A 71 6.96 38.23 14.09
CA CYS A 71 6.18 36.99 14.08
C CYS A 71 5.00 36.97 15.07
N THR A 72 5.15 37.49 16.29
CA THR A 72 4.14 37.41 17.36
C THR A 72 2.84 38.14 17.04
N LYS A 73 2.85 39.17 16.18
CA LYS A 73 1.61 39.82 15.73
C LYS A 73 0.64 38.85 15.01
N CYS A 74 1.19 37.84 14.34
CA CYS A 74 0.41 36.81 13.63
C CYS A 74 0.35 35.45 14.35
N HIS A 75 1.27 35.23 15.30
CA HIS A 75 1.46 33.99 16.05
C HIS A 75 1.54 34.26 17.56
N GLY A 76 0.70 35.14 18.08
CA GLY A 76 0.65 35.53 19.49
C GLY A 76 -0.62 35.03 20.16
N ALA A 77 -0.90 35.51 21.38
CA ALA A 77 -2.12 35.16 22.11
C ALA A 77 -3.41 35.47 21.32
N ASP A 78 -3.46 36.63 20.66
CA ASP A 78 -4.66 37.13 19.97
C ASP A 78 -4.87 36.54 18.56
N LYS A 79 -3.80 36.12 17.89
CA LYS A 79 -3.83 35.56 16.53
C LYS A 79 -2.84 34.41 16.43
N GLN A 80 -3.35 33.23 16.05
CA GLN A 80 -2.57 32.00 15.96
C GLN A 80 -2.68 31.45 14.53
N LYS A 81 -2.15 32.21 13.55
CA LYS A 81 -2.20 31.76 12.15
C LYS A 81 -1.47 30.42 12.01
N GLY A 82 -2.10 29.46 11.31
CA GLY A 82 -1.54 28.13 11.11
C GLY A 82 -1.43 27.29 12.39
N ASP A 83 -2.24 27.56 13.41
CA ASP A 83 -2.22 26.85 14.70
C ASP A 83 -0.83 26.88 15.37
N ARG A 84 -0.17 28.04 15.30
CA ARG A 84 1.16 28.29 15.89
C ARG A 84 1.12 29.52 16.79
N ARG A 85 1.79 29.40 17.94
CA ARG A 85 1.91 30.43 18.98
C ARG A 85 3.37 30.56 19.43
N PHE A 86 3.98 31.72 19.23
CA PHE A 86 5.41 31.99 19.43
C PHE A 86 5.71 32.88 20.64
N ASP A 87 4.72 33.54 21.25
CA ASP A 87 4.92 34.33 22.48
C ASP A 87 5.29 33.48 23.70
N GLY A 88 5.03 32.17 23.64
CA GLY A 88 5.51 31.19 24.63
C GLY A 88 6.80 30.46 24.25
N LEU A 89 7.36 30.72 23.07
CA LEU A 89 8.54 30.01 22.57
C LEU A 89 9.81 30.66 23.10
N THR A 90 10.54 29.96 23.97
CA THR A 90 11.79 30.49 24.55
C THR A 90 12.96 30.44 23.55
N ALA A 91 13.89 31.39 23.61
CA ALA A 91 15.11 31.39 22.78
C ALA A 91 16.00 30.15 23.00
N SER A 92 15.94 29.52 24.16
CA SER A 92 16.67 28.28 24.43
C SER A 92 15.87 27.05 24.01
N ILE A 93 16.41 26.25 23.09
CA ILE A 93 15.82 24.97 22.69
C ILE A 93 16.06 23.93 23.79
N LYS A 94 15.02 23.55 24.53
CA LYS A 94 15.10 22.64 25.69
C LYS A 94 14.56 21.24 25.38
N THR A 95 13.60 21.16 24.48
CA THR A 95 12.96 19.91 24.06
C THR A 95 13.10 19.68 22.55
N PRO A 96 12.95 18.43 22.06
CA PRO A 96 12.83 18.14 20.63
C PRO A 96 11.67 18.89 19.95
N ASP A 97 10.56 19.11 20.65
CA ASP A 97 9.41 19.84 20.13
C ASP A 97 9.74 21.33 19.92
N ASP A 98 10.46 21.95 20.86
CA ASP A 98 10.99 23.32 20.67
C ASP A 98 11.88 23.37 19.42
N ALA A 99 12.73 22.35 19.24
CA ALA A 99 13.65 22.28 18.11
C ALA A 99 12.90 22.18 16.78
N LEU A 100 11.81 21.39 16.76
CA LEU A 100 10.94 21.25 15.60
C LEU A 100 10.26 22.58 15.25
N ILE A 101 9.73 23.31 16.24
CA ILE A 101 9.10 24.63 16.01
C ILE A 101 10.13 25.64 15.49
N TRP A 102 11.32 25.72 16.09
CA TRP A 102 12.39 26.61 15.63
C TRP A 102 12.86 26.26 14.21
N GLN A 103 12.91 24.97 13.88
CA GLN A 103 13.21 24.50 12.54
C GLN A 103 12.10 24.86 11.54
N GLU A 104 10.82 24.75 11.91
CA GLU A 104 9.70 25.19 11.06
C GLU A 104 9.78 26.69 10.78
N ILE A 105 10.12 27.51 11.79
CA ILE A 105 10.35 28.94 11.62
C ILE A 105 11.48 29.15 10.60
N LEU A 106 12.63 28.50 10.78
CA LEU A 106 13.77 28.59 9.88
C LEU A 106 13.40 28.21 8.44
N ASP A 107 12.63 27.14 8.26
CA ASP A 107 12.15 26.69 6.95
C ASP A 107 11.28 27.77 6.27
N GLN A 108 10.40 28.44 7.01
CA GLN A 108 9.56 29.52 6.50
C GLN A 108 10.34 30.78 6.13
N LEU A 109 11.36 31.12 6.93
CA LEU A 109 12.27 32.24 6.65
C LEU A 109 13.11 31.98 5.39
N ASN A 110 13.68 30.78 5.26
CA ASN A 110 14.47 30.38 4.09
C ASN A 110 13.65 30.33 2.80
N LYS A 111 12.35 30.00 2.89
CA LYS A 111 11.43 30.07 1.75
C LYS A 111 11.00 31.51 1.43
N GLY A 112 11.34 32.50 2.25
CA GLY A 112 10.89 33.88 2.12
C GLY A 112 9.37 34.03 2.28
N GLU A 113 8.72 33.08 2.96
CA GLU A 113 7.26 33.07 3.15
C GLU A 113 6.86 33.88 4.39
N MET A 114 7.77 34.03 5.34
CA MET A 114 7.59 34.79 6.56
C MET A 114 8.69 35.87 6.69
N PRO A 115 8.34 37.10 7.11
CA PRO A 115 6.97 37.60 7.32
C PRO A 115 6.20 37.79 6.01
N PRO A 116 4.85 37.70 6.00
CA PRO A 116 4.06 37.88 4.77
C PRO A 116 4.27 39.27 4.16
N LYS A 117 4.22 39.40 2.82
CA LYS A 117 4.49 40.66 2.09
C LYS A 117 3.75 41.92 2.58
N LYS A 118 2.61 41.76 3.25
CA LYS A 118 1.80 42.87 3.80
C LYS A 118 2.17 43.27 5.24
N GLU A 119 3.00 42.48 5.91
CA GLU A 119 3.49 42.74 7.25
C GLU A 119 4.87 43.39 7.20
N LYS A 120 5.30 43.92 8.35
CA LYS A 120 6.63 44.52 8.54
C LYS A 120 7.70 43.52 8.05
N GLN A 121 8.51 43.93 7.08
CA GLN A 121 9.60 43.11 6.55
C GLN A 121 10.90 43.46 7.28
N PRO A 122 11.69 42.45 7.69
CA PRO A 122 13.02 42.69 8.24
C PRO A 122 13.96 43.18 7.13
N PRO A 123 14.91 44.09 7.44
CA PRO A 123 16.06 44.35 6.57
C PRO A 123 16.82 43.06 6.26
N THR A 124 17.36 42.92 5.04
CA THR A 124 18.05 41.70 4.61
C THR A 124 19.17 41.25 5.55
N ALA A 125 19.94 42.21 6.09
CA ALA A 125 21.02 41.90 7.03
C ALA A 125 20.50 41.33 8.36
N GLU A 126 19.35 41.82 8.84
CA GLU A 126 18.72 41.34 10.07
C GLU A 126 18.09 39.96 9.87
N LEU A 127 17.44 39.74 8.72
CA LEU A 127 16.90 38.44 8.35
C LEU A 127 18.00 37.37 8.27
N LEU A 128 19.12 37.68 7.60
CA LEU A 128 20.25 36.76 7.50
C LEU A 128 20.85 36.47 8.88
N ALA A 129 21.04 37.48 9.72
CA ALA A 129 21.54 37.29 11.08
C ALA A 129 20.60 36.43 11.94
N ALA A 130 19.27 36.59 11.78
CA ALA A 130 18.29 35.75 12.46
C ALA A 130 18.30 34.31 11.94
N VAL A 131 18.36 34.13 10.62
CA VAL A 131 18.48 32.81 9.98
C VAL A 131 19.75 32.09 10.45
N ASP A 132 20.89 32.76 10.49
CA ASP A 132 22.15 32.20 10.95
C ASP A 132 22.07 31.80 12.43
N ALA A 133 21.55 32.69 13.29
CA ALA A 133 21.40 32.42 14.72
C ALA A 133 20.43 31.26 15.03
N ILE A 134 19.32 31.17 14.29
CA ILE A 134 18.38 30.04 14.41
C ILE A 134 19.04 28.77 13.91
N THR A 135 19.72 28.80 12.76
CA THR A 135 20.43 27.65 12.18
C THR A 135 21.46 27.09 13.14
N GLU A 136 22.29 27.94 13.75
CA GLU A 136 23.30 27.53 14.73
C GLU A 136 22.66 26.86 15.94
N SER A 137 21.65 27.48 16.55
CA SER A 137 20.98 26.90 17.73
C SER A 137 20.25 25.60 17.41
N VAL A 138 19.64 25.50 16.24
CA VAL A 138 18.98 24.28 15.77
C VAL A 138 20.03 23.18 15.54
N GLY A 139 21.19 23.52 14.93
CA GLY A 139 22.32 22.60 14.79
C GLY A 139 22.87 22.09 16.13
N GLU A 140 23.04 22.97 17.12
CA GLU A 140 23.43 22.58 18.48
C GLU A 140 22.38 21.70 19.16
N ALA A 141 21.09 22.02 19.00
CA ALA A 141 20.00 21.21 19.51
C ALA A 141 19.98 19.81 18.86
N ALA A 142 20.26 19.71 17.57
CA ALA A 142 20.35 18.42 16.87
C ALA A 142 21.47 17.55 17.42
N LEU A 143 22.62 18.16 17.76
CA LEU A 143 23.72 17.47 18.44
C LEU A 143 23.35 17.05 19.87
N ARG A 144 22.67 17.93 20.62
CA ARG A 144 22.27 17.69 22.01
C ARG A 144 21.21 16.60 22.15
N PHE A 145 20.22 16.59 21.25
CA PHE A 145 19.13 15.61 21.28
C PHE A 145 19.44 14.31 20.54
N LYS A 146 20.68 14.15 20.05
CA LYS A 146 21.13 12.93 19.41
C LYS A 146 21.00 11.76 20.40
N GLY A 147 19.97 10.93 20.20
CA GLY A 147 19.66 9.75 21.03
C GLY A 147 18.64 9.95 22.15
N THR A 148 18.11 11.16 22.38
CA THR A 148 17.08 11.40 23.43
C THR A 148 15.65 11.56 22.88
N ALA A 149 15.49 11.72 21.56
CA ALA A 149 14.19 11.83 20.88
C ALA A 149 13.66 10.48 20.35
N ALA A 150 13.90 9.40 21.09
CA ALA A 150 13.42 8.05 20.74
C ALA A 150 11.96 7.90 21.20
N HIS A 151 11.02 8.21 20.32
CA HIS A 151 9.60 7.91 20.53
C HIS A 151 9.43 6.39 20.57
N THR A 152 9.39 5.79 21.77
CA THR A 152 9.17 4.35 21.92
C THR A 152 7.69 4.04 21.91
N VAL A 153 7.06 4.11 20.73
CA VAL A 153 5.70 3.59 20.56
C VAL A 153 5.79 2.16 20.03
N LEU A 154 5.03 1.25 20.63
CA LEU A 154 4.99 -0.14 20.19
C LEU A 154 4.28 -0.21 18.83
N ARG A 155 5.05 -0.44 17.76
CA ARG A 155 4.52 -0.64 16.41
C ARG A 155 3.82 -2.00 16.31
N ARG A 156 2.55 -2.00 15.89
CA ARG A 156 1.75 -3.19 15.58
C ARG A 156 1.88 -3.52 14.09
N LEU A 157 1.69 -4.80 13.75
CA LEU A 157 1.45 -5.21 12.36
C LEU A 157 0.13 -4.60 11.87
N ASN A 158 0.16 -3.76 10.84
CA ASN A 158 -1.06 -3.29 10.20
C ASN A 158 -1.78 -4.44 9.46
N SER A 159 -3.01 -4.21 8.96
CA SER A 159 -3.78 -5.24 8.25
C SER A 159 -3.02 -5.92 7.09
N PHE A 160 -2.26 -5.15 6.30
CA PHE A 160 -1.47 -5.69 5.19
C PHE A 160 -0.32 -6.59 5.68
N GLU A 161 0.44 -6.12 6.68
CA GLU A 161 1.55 -6.85 7.29
C GLU A 161 1.06 -8.11 8.01
N TYR A 162 -0.07 -8.05 8.73
CA TYR A 162 -0.69 -9.20 9.38
C TYR A 162 -1.09 -10.27 8.35
N ARG A 163 -1.78 -9.87 7.27
CA ARG A 163 -2.16 -10.75 6.16
C ARG A 163 -0.94 -11.49 5.60
N GLN A 164 0.12 -10.78 5.24
CA GLN A 164 1.31 -11.40 4.65
C GLN A 164 2.09 -12.26 5.67
N THR A 165 2.14 -11.82 6.93
CA THR A 165 2.75 -12.54 8.07
C THR A 165 2.07 -13.89 8.27
N ILE A 166 0.74 -13.94 8.33
CA ILE A 166 -0.03 -15.19 8.45
C ILE A 166 0.21 -16.10 7.25
N GLY A 167 0.15 -15.54 6.04
CA GLY A 167 0.40 -16.27 4.80
C GLY A 167 1.76 -16.94 4.77
N ASP A 168 2.83 -16.21 5.09
CA ASP A 168 4.19 -16.77 5.06
C ASP A 168 4.50 -17.69 6.24
N LEU A 169 3.94 -17.42 7.43
CA LEU A 169 4.12 -18.25 8.62
C LEU A 169 3.51 -19.64 8.42
N LEU A 170 2.28 -19.68 7.91
CA LEU A 170 1.49 -20.91 7.77
C LEU A 170 1.51 -21.50 6.35
N GLY A 171 2.16 -20.83 5.40
CA GLY A 171 2.18 -21.24 3.99
C GLY A 171 0.79 -21.21 3.35
N LEU A 172 -0.01 -20.18 3.67
CA LEU A 172 -1.35 -19.98 3.15
C LEU A 172 -1.32 -18.95 2.01
N ASN A 173 -2.07 -19.21 0.95
CA ASN A 173 -2.19 -18.27 -0.16
C ASN A 173 -3.22 -17.19 0.19
N VAL A 174 -2.70 -16.09 0.73
CA VAL A 174 -3.52 -14.97 1.16
C VAL A 174 -4.01 -14.09 0.03
N ALA A 175 -3.70 -14.39 -1.24
CA ALA A 175 -4.31 -13.69 -2.38
C ALA A 175 -5.75 -14.16 -2.63
N GLY A 176 -6.06 -15.43 -2.34
CA GLY A 176 -7.42 -15.99 -2.43
C GLY A 176 -8.23 -15.92 -1.14
N TRP A 177 -7.58 -15.65 0.00
CA TRP A 177 -8.23 -15.48 1.30
C TRP A 177 -7.52 -14.40 2.12
N ASP A 178 -8.28 -13.42 2.60
CA ASP A 178 -7.72 -12.33 3.40
C ASP A 178 -8.11 -12.46 4.88
N PRO A 179 -7.19 -12.86 5.78
CA PRO A 179 -7.46 -12.95 7.21
C PRO A 179 -7.72 -11.59 7.88
N ALA A 180 -7.44 -10.48 7.20
CA ALA A 180 -7.65 -9.12 7.72
C ALA A 180 -8.85 -8.41 7.04
N ALA A 181 -9.66 -9.13 6.26
CA ALA A 181 -10.77 -8.54 5.50
C ALA A 181 -11.77 -7.77 6.37
N ASP A 182 -12.03 -8.26 7.58
CA ASP A 182 -13.01 -7.67 8.51
C ASP A 182 -12.36 -6.77 9.57
N PHE A 183 -11.06 -6.45 9.44
CA PHE A 183 -10.41 -5.55 10.40
C PHE A 183 -10.94 -4.12 10.25
N PRO A 184 -11.05 -3.36 11.35
CA PRO A 184 -11.37 -1.94 11.26
C PRO A 184 -10.33 -1.20 10.40
N PRO A 185 -10.73 -0.14 9.66
CA PRO A 185 -9.80 0.66 8.88
C PRO A 185 -8.66 1.23 9.74
N GLU A 186 -7.46 1.24 9.18
CA GLU A 186 -6.28 1.78 9.84
C GLU A 186 -6.30 3.32 9.86
N THR A 187 -5.84 3.91 10.96
CA THR A 187 -5.58 5.36 11.01
C THR A 187 -4.29 5.67 10.28
N ARG A 188 -4.28 6.73 9.46
CA ARG A 188 -3.12 7.12 8.65
C ARG A 188 -2.49 8.41 9.13
N VAL A 189 -1.16 8.44 9.15
CA VAL A 189 -0.36 9.64 9.37
C VAL A 189 0.42 9.93 8.09
N ASN A 190 0.24 11.11 7.50
CA ASN A 190 0.93 11.52 6.26
C ASN A 190 0.78 10.53 5.08
N GLY A 191 -0.30 9.73 5.08
CA GLY A 191 -0.62 8.69 4.10
C GLY A 191 -0.23 7.25 4.48
N PHE A 192 0.49 7.05 5.59
CA PHE A 192 0.98 5.74 6.01
C PHE A 192 0.14 5.15 7.14
N ASP A 193 -0.17 3.86 7.04
CA ASP A 193 -0.96 3.09 8.01
C ASP A 193 -0.09 2.19 8.92
N ASN A 194 1.23 2.35 8.84
CA ASN A 194 2.20 1.65 9.68
C ASN A 194 2.86 2.55 10.73
N ASP A 195 2.31 3.75 10.94
CA ASP A 195 2.80 4.69 11.95
C ASP A 195 2.41 4.23 13.36
N ALA A 196 3.41 3.98 14.20
CA ALA A 196 3.23 3.44 15.53
C ALA A 196 2.38 4.37 16.44
N GLU A 197 2.43 5.70 16.27
CA GLU A 197 1.74 6.66 17.13
C GLU A 197 0.21 6.53 17.05
N THR A 198 -0.32 6.08 15.92
CA THR A 198 -1.77 5.97 15.69
C THR A 198 -2.30 4.54 15.76
N GLN A 199 -1.44 3.53 15.94
CA GLN A 199 -1.80 2.11 15.96
C GLN A 199 -2.39 1.65 17.30
N THR A 200 -3.46 2.30 17.74
CA THR A 200 -4.19 1.88 18.96
C THR A 200 -4.94 0.57 18.70
N THR A 201 -4.85 -0.39 19.63
CA THR A 201 -5.59 -1.66 19.53
C THR A 201 -6.95 -1.53 20.22
N SER A 202 -8.04 -1.58 19.44
CA SER A 202 -9.41 -1.57 19.97
C SER A 202 -9.85 -2.98 20.41
N GLY A 203 -10.85 -3.06 21.29
CA GLY A 203 -11.45 -4.35 21.68
C GLY A 203 -12.02 -5.12 20.47
N MET A 204 -12.67 -4.40 19.54
CA MET A 204 -13.17 -4.96 18.28
C MET A 204 -12.04 -5.58 17.45
N LEU A 205 -10.89 -4.91 17.32
CA LEU A 205 -9.75 -5.46 16.59
C LEU A 205 -9.21 -6.74 17.25
N LEU A 206 -9.19 -6.82 18.57
CA LEU A 206 -8.79 -8.04 19.29
C LEU A 206 -9.72 -9.22 18.99
N ASP A 207 -11.03 -8.99 18.93
CA ASP A 207 -12.01 -10.03 18.57
C ASP A 207 -11.77 -10.54 17.15
N HIS A 208 -11.49 -9.64 16.19
CA HIS A 208 -11.17 -10.03 14.81
C HIS A 208 -9.85 -10.81 14.71
N TYR A 209 -8.85 -10.51 15.55
CA TYR A 209 -7.61 -11.30 15.57
C TYR A 209 -7.87 -12.76 15.94
N PHE A 210 -8.75 -13.03 16.91
CA PHE A 210 -9.07 -14.40 17.29
C PHE A 210 -9.76 -15.17 16.16
N VAL A 211 -10.75 -14.56 15.51
CA VAL A 211 -11.45 -15.18 14.36
C VAL A 211 -10.46 -15.47 13.23
N ALA A 212 -9.61 -14.50 12.90
CA ALA A 212 -8.59 -14.65 11.87
C ALA A 212 -7.57 -15.76 12.22
N ALA A 213 -7.11 -15.81 13.47
CA ALA A 213 -6.17 -16.82 13.95
C ALA A 213 -6.80 -18.23 13.93
N GLU A 214 -8.05 -18.36 14.37
CA GLU A 214 -8.78 -19.63 14.32
C GLU A 214 -8.89 -20.14 12.88
N GLU A 215 -9.35 -19.31 11.94
CA GLU A 215 -9.48 -19.68 10.54
C GLU A 215 -8.11 -20.02 9.92
N ALA A 216 -7.06 -19.26 10.25
CA ALA A 216 -5.70 -19.51 9.79
C ALA A 216 -5.19 -20.89 10.24
N ILE A 217 -5.33 -21.21 11.53
CA ILE A 217 -4.92 -22.50 12.09
C ILE A 217 -5.72 -23.64 11.49
N GLN A 218 -7.03 -23.46 11.28
CA GLN A 218 -7.88 -24.45 10.62
C GLN A 218 -7.43 -24.72 9.18
N ARG A 219 -7.18 -23.66 8.39
CA ARG A 219 -6.69 -23.76 7.00
C ARG A 219 -5.32 -24.40 6.89
N ALA A 220 -4.43 -24.13 7.86
CA ALA A 220 -3.11 -24.73 7.92
C ALA A 220 -3.12 -26.20 8.37
N THR A 221 -4.21 -26.67 8.97
CA THR A 221 -4.31 -28.02 9.53
C THR A 221 -4.73 -29.04 8.47
N ALA A 222 -3.76 -29.86 8.04
CA ALA A 222 -3.96 -30.89 7.01
C ALA A 222 -3.52 -32.31 7.48
N PHE A 223 -4.30 -32.97 8.34
CA PHE A 223 -4.06 -34.38 8.71
C PHE A 223 -4.52 -35.34 7.61
N GLY A 224 -3.87 -36.50 7.53
CA GLY A 224 -4.26 -37.60 6.63
C GLY A 224 -3.34 -37.76 5.43
N LYS A 225 -3.82 -38.52 4.44
CA LYS A 225 -3.05 -38.82 3.22
C LYS A 225 -2.97 -37.59 2.31
N LYS A 226 -1.86 -37.48 1.57
CA LYS A 226 -1.68 -36.45 0.54
C LYS A 226 -2.86 -36.51 -0.44
N PRO A 227 -3.54 -35.39 -0.73
CA PRO A 227 -4.59 -35.32 -1.74
C PRO A 227 -4.07 -35.82 -3.09
N GLU A 228 -4.84 -36.69 -3.73
CA GLU A 228 -4.51 -37.19 -5.06
C GLU A 228 -4.75 -36.10 -6.12
N VAL A 229 -3.85 -36.05 -7.11
CA VAL A 229 -4.03 -35.19 -8.28
C VAL A 229 -5.19 -35.75 -9.11
N LYS A 230 -6.24 -34.95 -9.28
CA LYS A 230 -7.40 -35.32 -10.10
C LYS A 230 -7.36 -34.59 -11.43
N ASN A 231 -7.82 -35.27 -12.47
CA ASN A 231 -8.03 -34.71 -13.80
C ASN A 231 -9.54 -34.55 -14.02
N TYR A 232 -9.97 -33.31 -14.23
CA TYR A 232 -11.34 -32.95 -14.51
C TYR A 232 -11.44 -32.48 -15.95
N VAL A 233 -12.47 -32.93 -16.66
CA VAL A 233 -12.72 -32.54 -18.06
C VAL A 233 -14.19 -32.24 -18.23
N GLN A 234 -14.49 -31.14 -18.91
CA GLN A 234 -15.84 -30.82 -19.36
C GLN A 234 -15.79 -30.37 -20.81
N LYS A 235 -16.55 -31.08 -21.66
CA LYS A 235 -16.85 -30.68 -23.03
C LYS A 235 -18.22 -29.98 -23.07
N SER A 236 -18.45 -29.17 -24.10
CA SER A 236 -19.78 -28.65 -24.42
C SER A 236 -20.81 -29.81 -24.48
N PRO A 237 -22.02 -29.63 -23.92
CA PRO A 237 -22.59 -28.37 -23.43
C PRO A 237 -22.16 -27.99 -22.01
N PHE A 238 -21.92 -26.70 -21.79
CA PHE A 238 -21.64 -26.15 -20.46
C PHE A 238 -22.89 -25.77 -19.65
N TYR A 239 -24.06 -25.79 -20.31
CA TYR A 239 -25.36 -25.55 -19.69
C TYR A 239 -26.26 -26.78 -19.81
N PHE A 240 -27.20 -26.91 -18.89
CA PHE A 240 -28.06 -28.09 -18.75
C PHE A 240 -29.52 -27.70 -18.48
N GLU A 241 -30.43 -28.55 -18.95
CA GLU A 241 -31.85 -28.48 -18.67
C GLU A 241 -32.15 -28.93 -17.23
N LYS A 242 -33.27 -28.47 -16.65
CA LYS A 242 -33.64 -28.72 -15.24
C LYS A 242 -33.51 -30.17 -14.79
N ARG A 243 -33.85 -31.18 -15.60
CA ARG A 243 -33.70 -32.59 -15.23
C ARG A 243 -32.23 -33.01 -15.07
N LYS A 244 -31.34 -32.48 -15.91
CA LYS A 244 -29.88 -32.73 -15.88
C LYS A 244 -29.13 -31.77 -14.95
N ALA A 245 -29.75 -30.64 -14.61
CA ALA A 245 -29.19 -29.57 -13.81
C ALA A 245 -29.77 -29.48 -12.39
N GLY A 246 -30.60 -30.45 -11.99
CA GLY A 246 -31.44 -30.37 -10.79
C GLY A 246 -30.65 -29.99 -9.54
N ASP A 247 -29.47 -30.58 -9.38
CA ASP A 247 -28.59 -30.35 -8.24
C ASP A 247 -27.52 -29.27 -8.51
N LEU A 248 -27.33 -28.85 -9.77
CA LEU A 248 -26.27 -27.90 -10.16
C LEU A 248 -26.65 -26.44 -9.82
N PRO A 249 -25.67 -25.59 -9.44
CA PRO A 249 -25.90 -24.16 -9.26
C PRO A 249 -26.53 -23.48 -10.48
N LYS A 250 -27.21 -22.35 -10.23
CA LYS A 250 -27.92 -21.58 -11.28
C LYS A 250 -27.06 -21.19 -12.48
N ILE A 251 -25.73 -21.12 -12.35
CA ILE A 251 -24.79 -20.85 -13.46
C ILE A 251 -24.83 -21.92 -14.57
N PHE A 252 -25.15 -23.16 -14.21
CA PHE A 252 -25.22 -24.29 -15.15
C PHE A 252 -26.60 -24.46 -15.77
N GLN A 253 -27.61 -23.75 -15.27
CA GLN A 253 -28.98 -23.88 -15.75
C GLN A 253 -29.24 -22.98 -16.96
N ILE A 254 -29.99 -23.49 -17.93
CA ILE A 254 -30.46 -22.71 -19.08
C ILE A 254 -31.41 -21.58 -18.67
N ASP A 255 -31.43 -20.51 -19.46
CA ASP A 255 -32.44 -19.46 -19.41
C ASP A 255 -32.51 -18.67 -20.73
N ARG A 256 -33.24 -17.55 -20.74
CA ARG A 256 -33.41 -16.67 -21.91
C ARG A 256 -32.11 -16.17 -22.57
N TYR A 257 -30.96 -16.31 -21.91
CA TYR A 257 -29.64 -15.90 -22.41
C TYR A 257 -28.58 -17.02 -22.35
N ARG A 258 -28.96 -18.25 -21.98
CA ARG A 258 -28.08 -19.44 -21.90
C ARG A 258 -28.83 -20.66 -22.40
N TRP A 259 -28.23 -21.42 -23.31
CA TRP A 259 -28.89 -22.54 -23.96
C TRP A 259 -27.94 -23.72 -24.05
N ILE A 260 -28.49 -24.93 -24.21
CA ILE A 260 -27.69 -26.11 -24.54
C ILE A 260 -27.26 -25.96 -26.00
N SER A 261 -25.95 -26.06 -26.24
CA SER A 261 -25.44 -26.16 -27.59
C SER A 261 -25.65 -27.57 -28.16
N ASP A 262 -26.14 -27.62 -29.39
CA ASP A 262 -26.21 -28.81 -30.24
C ASP A 262 -25.01 -28.90 -31.21
N LYS A 263 -24.07 -27.94 -31.14
CA LYS A 263 -22.97 -27.79 -32.11
C LYS A 263 -21.61 -28.27 -31.60
N GLY A 264 -21.55 -28.78 -30.36
CA GLY A 264 -20.30 -29.20 -29.72
C GLY A 264 -19.42 -28.04 -29.22
N TYR A 265 -19.95 -26.83 -29.12
CA TYR A 265 -19.30 -25.65 -28.54
C TYR A 265 -20.31 -24.69 -27.93
N ASP A 266 -19.92 -23.90 -26.93
CA ASP A 266 -20.76 -22.84 -26.36
C ASP A 266 -20.18 -21.46 -26.69
N ASP A 267 -21.06 -20.54 -27.08
CA ASP A 267 -20.70 -19.15 -27.41
C ASP A 267 -21.03 -18.21 -26.25
N LEU A 268 -20.04 -17.46 -25.78
CA LEU A 268 -20.21 -16.32 -24.90
C LEU A 268 -20.29 -15.05 -25.74
N VAL A 269 -21.34 -14.26 -25.49
CA VAL A 269 -21.68 -13.07 -26.30
C VAL A 269 -21.55 -11.76 -25.52
N ALA A 270 -21.36 -11.84 -24.20
CA ALA A 270 -21.32 -10.69 -23.30
C ALA A 270 -20.23 -10.86 -22.24
N ARG A 271 -20.10 -9.91 -21.34
CA ARG A 271 -19.10 -9.89 -20.27
C ARG A 271 -19.67 -10.20 -18.90
N TYR A 272 -20.71 -9.46 -18.50
CA TYR A 272 -21.30 -9.63 -17.17
C TYR A 272 -22.54 -10.51 -17.23
N TYR A 273 -22.73 -11.23 -16.14
CA TYR A 273 -23.94 -11.99 -15.89
C TYR A 273 -24.21 -13.01 -17.03
N ARG A 274 -25.45 -13.49 -17.12
CA ARG A 274 -25.87 -14.54 -18.06
C ARG A 274 -25.38 -14.26 -19.48
N GLY A 275 -24.73 -15.24 -20.10
CA GLY A 275 -24.17 -15.15 -21.46
C GLY A 275 -22.76 -14.55 -21.56
N GLY A 276 -22.11 -14.24 -20.42
CA GLY A 276 -20.73 -13.75 -20.41
C GLY A 276 -19.70 -14.53 -19.60
N HIS A 277 -20.13 -15.63 -18.99
CA HIS A 277 -19.23 -16.54 -18.27
C HIS A 277 -19.73 -17.98 -18.37
N ILE A 278 -18.80 -18.93 -18.36
CA ILE A 278 -19.02 -20.38 -18.32
C ILE A 278 -18.43 -20.91 -17.01
N GLY A 279 -19.25 -21.65 -16.27
CA GLY A 279 -18.81 -22.38 -15.08
C GLY A 279 -18.22 -23.74 -15.45
N PHE A 280 -17.47 -24.32 -14.51
CA PHE A 280 -16.87 -25.65 -14.66
C PHE A 280 -17.58 -26.67 -13.77
N ALA A 281 -18.50 -27.44 -14.36
CA ALA A 281 -19.40 -28.36 -13.66
C ALA A 281 -18.68 -29.42 -12.78
N PRO A 282 -17.52 -29.98 -13.18
CA PRO A 282 -16.81 -30.93 -12.32
C PRO A 282 -16.38 -30.36 -10.96
N LEU A 283 -16.26 -29.03 -10.85
CA LEU A 283 -15.99 -28.32 -9.59
C LEU A 283 -17.17 -27.43 -9.16
N GLY A 284 -18.33 -27.53 -9.83
CA GLY A 284 -19.51 -26.71 -9.54
C GLY A 284 -20.21 -27.02 -8.22
N HIS A 285 -19.76 -28.06 -7.50
CA HIS A 285 -20.27 -28.45 -6.19
C HIS A 285 -19.18 -28.29 -5.13
N GLY A 286 -19.00 -27.06 -4.64
CA GLY A 286 -18.05 -26.77 -3.57
C GLY A 286 -16.62 -26.51 -4.03
N GLY A 287 -16.40 -26.23 -5.32
CA GLY A 287 -15.13 -25.73 -5.86
C GLY A 287 -13.97 -26.72 -5.81
N ALA A 288 -12.75 -26.17 -5.87
CA ALA A 288 -11.53 -26.94 -5.74
C ALA A 288 -11.51 -27.71 -4.41
N PRO A 289 -11.18 -29.01 -4.41
CA PRO A 289 -11.25 -29.84 -3.20
C PRO A 289 -10.19 -29.47 -2.15
N GLN A 290 -9.09 -28.85 -2.58
CA GLN A 290 -7.93 -28.52 -1.75
C GLN A 290 -7.23 -27.28 -2.31
N SER A 291 -6.74 -26.40 -1.44
CA SER A 291 -5.92 -25.26 -1.87
C SER A 291 -4.58 -25.72 -2.47
N GLY A 292 -4.15 -25.12 -3.57
CA GLY A 292 -2.85 -25.35 -4.20
C GLY A 292 -2.85 -25.03 -5.69
N ARG A 293 -1.82 -25.52 -6.40
CA ARG A 293 -1.65 -25.25 -7.83
C ARG A 293 -2.52 -26.15 -8.69
N TYR A 294 -3.16 -25.57 -9.70
CA TYR A 294 -3.96 -26.27 -10.70
C TYR A 294 -3.51 -25.86 -12.09
N THR A 295 -3.40 -26.84 -12.99
CA THR A 295 -3.24 -26.57 -14.41
C THR A 295 -4.62 -26.50 -15.04
N ILE A 296 -4.96 -25.36 -15.65
CA ILE A 296 -6.23 -25.14 -16.34
C ILE A 296 -5.94 -25.03 -17.83
N ARG A 297 -6.66 -25.81 -18.65
CA ARG A 297 -6.60 -25.75 -20.11
C ARG A 297 -7.97 -25.44 -20.66
N VAL A 298 -8.03 -24.54 -21.65
CA VAL A 298 -9.30 -24.18 -22.32
C VAL A 298 -9.07 -24.22 -23.83
N GLN A 299 -9.96 -24.91 -24.54
CA GLN A 299 -10.02 -24.88 -25.99
C GLN A 299 -11.01 -23.80 -26.45
N ALA A 300 -10.50 -22.74 -27.08
CA ALA A 300 -11.27 -21.54 -27.39
C ALA A 300 -10.93 -20.93 -28.77
N ALA A 301 -11.82 -20.07 -29.28
CA ALA A 301 -11.64 -19.31 -30.52
C ALA A 301 -12.40 -17.98 -30.48
N ALA A 302 -11.97 -17.04 -31.31
CA ALA A 302 -12.57 -15.73 -31.50
C ALA A 302 -13.42 -15.70 -32.76
N ILE A 303 -14.75 -15.67 -32.60
CA ILE A 303 -15.70 -15.73 -33.71
C ILE A 303 -16.27 -14.33 -34.00
N ASP A 304 -16.44 -14.02 -35.28
CA ASP A 304 -17.09 -12.79 -35.75
C ASP A 304 -16.52 -11.52 -35.10
N ARG A 305 -15.19 -11.38 -35.06
CA ARG A 305 -14.48 -10.25 -34.44
C ARG A 305 -14.89 -8.88 -35.01
N THR A 306 -15.41 -8.85 -36.23
CA THR A 306 -15.98 -7.66 -36.83
C THR A 306 -17.44 -7.49 -36.40
N ASN A 307 -17.79 -6.28 -36.00
CA ASN A 307 -19.16 -5.95 -35.62
C ASN A 307 -19.88 -5.26 -36.78
N PRO A 308 -20.85 -5.91 -37.45
CA PRO A 308 -21.61 -5.29 -38.54
C PRO A 308 -22.68 -4.30 -38.05
N TYR A 309 -22.97 -4.25 -36.74
CA TYR A 309 -24.06 -3.47 -36.18
C TYR A 309 -23.60 -2.08 -35.75
N THR A 310 -24.04 -1.05 -36.49
CA THR A 310 -23.66 0.35 -36.25
C THR A 310 -24.17 0.92 -34.91
N PHE A 311 -25.25 0.35 -34.35
CA PHE A 311 -25.83 0.77 -33.07
C PHE A 311 -25.16 0.14 -31.83
N LEU A 312 -24.16 -0.72 -32.02
CA LEU A 312 -23.38 -1.35 -30.94
C LEU A 312 -22.03 -0.65 -30.78
N GLU A 313 -22.07 0.59 -30.32
CA GLU A 313 -20.88 1.44 -30.09
C GLU A 313 -19.99 0.93 -28.95
N ASP A 314 -20.53 0.10 -28.05
CA ASP A 314 -19.77 -0.47 -26.93
C ASP A 314 -18.78 -1.57 -27.34
N ILE A 315 -18.89 -2.08 -28.57
CA ILE A 315 -18.05 -3.14 -29.13
C ILE A 315 -17.14 -2.57 -30.21
N ARG A 316 -15.82 -2.65 -29.98
CA ARG A 316 -14.82 -2.26 -30.97
C ARG A 316 -14.66 -3.37 -32.01
N SER A 317 -14.97 -3.04 -33.26
CA SER A 317 -14.89 -3.96 -34.39
C SER A 317 -13.44 -4.29 -34.74
N GLY A 318 -13.11 -5.58 -34.90
CA GLY A 318 -11.78 -6.04 -35.29
C GLY A 318 -10.82 -6.29 -34.13
N ASP A 319 -11.21 -5.98 -32.90
CA ASP A 319 -10.38 -6.22 -31.73
C ASP A 319 -10.13 -7.72 -31.48
N PRO A 320 -9.01 -8.10 -30.84
CA PRO A 320 -8.86 -9.42 -30.25
C PRO A 320 -9.93 -9.65 -29.18
N ILE A 321 -10.40 -10.89 -29.07
CA ILE A 321 -11.27 -11.30 -27.97
C ILE A 321 -10.41 -11.62 -26.76
N VAL A 322 -10.72 -11.03 -25.61
CA VAL A 322 -10.00 -11.27 -24.37
C VAL A 322 -10.74 -12.31 -23.54
N MET A 323 -10.14 -13.48 -23.38
CA MET A 323 -10.63 -14.53 -22.48
C MET A 323 -9.98 -14.37 -21.12
N GLU A 324 -10.81 -14.36 -20.07
CA GLU A 324 -10.40 -14.34 -18.67
C GLU A 324 -10.67 -15.70 -18.03
N ILE A 325 -9.68 -16.23 -17.32
CA ILE A 325 -9.89 -17.29 -16.33
C ILE A 325 -9.99 -16.62 -14.97
N ALA A 326 -11.09 -16.83 -14.26
CA ALA A 326 -11.32 -16.29 -12.93
C ALA A 326 -11.54 -17.40 -11.91
N ALA A 327 -11.07 -17.20 -10.68
CA ALA A 327 -11.51 -17.96 -9.53
C ALA A 327 -12.67 -17.21 -8.87
N VAL A 328 -13.74 -17.92 -8.56
CA VAL A 328 -14.90 -17.36 -7.86
C VAL A 328 -15.25 -18.18 -6.62
N THR A 329 -15.75 -17.51 -5.60
CA THR A 329 -16.47 -18.16 -4.51
C THR A 329 -17.95 -17.81 -4.57
N ARG A 330 -18.81 -18.67 -4.02
CA ARG A 330 -20.26 -18.45 -3.99
C ARG A 330 -20.78 -18.60 -2.56
N GLY A 331 -21.64 -17.67 -2.15
CA GLY A 331 -22.29 -17.66 -0.83
C GLY A 331 -23.61 -16.85 -0.82
N GLY A 332 -24.44 -17.05 0.21
CA GLY A 332 -25.74 -16.36 0.40
C GLY A 332 -26.88 -17.23 0.95
N SER A 333 -27.96 -16.60 1.45
CA SER A 333 -29.11 -17.19 2.17
C SER A 333 -29.76 -18.41 1.49
N VAL A 334 -30.23 -19.33 2.34
CA VAL A 334 -30.99 -20.57 2.07
C VAL A 334 -31.81 -20.52 0.78
N GLU A 335 -31.60 -21.52 -0.08
CA GLU A 335 -32.26 -21.79 -1.39
C GLU A 335 -31.56 -21.28 -2.68
N SER A 336 -30.42 -20.59 -2.62
CA SER A 336 -29.72 -20.18 -3.86
C SER A 336 -28.21 -20.13 -3.74
N THR A 337 -27.52 -21.23 -4.09
CA THR A 337 -26.05 -21.34 -4.29
C THR A 337 -25.50 -20.49 -5.46
N GLY A 338 -26.11 -19.34 -5.78
CA GLY A 338 -26.07 -18.76 -7.13
C GLY A 338 -25.31 -17.45 -7.35
N ASN A 339 -24.89 -16.72 -6.30
CA ASN A 339 -24.21 -15.44 -6.46
C ASN A 339 -22.72 -15.56 -6.16
N VAL A 340 -21.91 -14.92 -7.00
CA VAL A 340 -20.47 -14.78 -6.77
C VAL A 340 -20.27 -13.81 -5.60
N THR A 341 -19.61 -14.28 -4.54
CA THR A 341 -19.25 -13.48 -3.36
C THR A 341 -17.89 -12.82 -3.55
N THR A 342 -16.92 -13.56 -4.09
CA THR A 342 -15.60 -13.03 -4.45
C THR A 342 -15.20 -13.50 -5.84
N GLN A 343 -14.44 -12.68 -6.55
CA GLN A 343 -13.87 -13.00 -7.87
C GLN A 343 -12.45 -12.45 -7.95
N ARG A 344 -11.52 -13.25 -8.47
CA ARG A 344 -10.18 -12.79 -8.83
C ARG A 344 -9.75 -13.34 -10.19
N THR A 345 -9.09 -12.50 -10.97
CA THR A 345 -8.51 -12.90 -12.26
C THR A 345 -7.31 -13.82 -12.02
N LEU A 346 -7.30 -14.99 -12.64
CA LEU A 346 -6.18 -15.94 -12.64
C LEU A 346 -5.30 -15.77 -13.87
N ALA A 347 -5.91 -15.53 -15.02
CA ALA A 347 -5.21 -15.37 -16.30
C ALA A 347 -6.04 -14.56 -17.30
N LEU A 348 -5.36 -13.91 -18.23
CA LEU A 348 -5.93 -13.21 -19.38
C LEU A 348 -5.19 -13.63 -20.66
N VAL A 349 -5.92 -13.82 -21.75
CA VAL A 349 -5.34 -14.10 -23.07
C VAL A 349 -6.13 -13.42 -24.19
N GLU A 350 -5.42 -12.91 -25.19
CA GLU A 350 -6.03 -12.43 -26.44
C GLU A 350 -6.15 -13.58 -27.45
N ILE A 351 -7.32 -13.67 -28.05
CA ILE A 351 -7.65 -14.66 -29.06
C ILE A 351 -8.03 -13.93 -30.34
N THR A 352 -7.33 -14.27 -31.43
CA THR A 352 -7.52 -13.63 -32.74
C THR A 352 -7.98 -14.61 -33.82
N SER A 353 -7.68 -15.89 -33.64
CA SER A 353 -8.06 -16.96 -34.57
C SER A 353 -9.51 -17.38 -34.37
N ASP A 354 -10.20 -17.64 -35.46
CA ASP A 354 -11.51 -18.29 -35.49
C ASP A 354 -11.43 -19.82 -35.42
N GLN A 355 -10.21 -20.38 -35.47
CA GLN A 355 -9.94 -21.80 -35.31
C GLN A 355 -9.75 -22.16 -33.83
N PRO A 356 -10.14 -23.38 -33.41
CA PRO A 356 -9.97 -23.82 -32.02
C PRO A 356 -8.49 -23.90 -31.63
N GLN A 357 -8.12 -23.23 -30.53
CA GLN A 357 -6.76 -23.27 -29.97
C GLN A 357 -6.80 -23.66 -28.48
N TRP A 358 -5.78 -24.40 -28.04
CA TRP A 358 -5.59 -24.72 -26.63
C TRP A 358 -4.77 -23.63 -25.94
N PHE A 359 -5.27 -23.17 -24.80
CA PHE A 359 -4.57 -22.25 -23.90
C PHE A 359 -4.42 -22.92 -22.54
N GLU A 360 -3.25 -22.75 -21.91
CA GLU A 360 -2.90 -23.45 -20.67
C GLU A 360 -2.25 -22.49 -19.66
N TRP A 361 -2.63 -22.61 -18.40
CA TRP A 361 -2.04 -21.88 -17.28
C TRP A 361 -1.86 -22.78 -16.08
N THR A 362 -0.86 -22.46 -15.26
CA THR A 362 -0.76 -22.99 -13.90
C THR A 362 -1.08 -21.87 -12.92
N VAL A 363 -2.13 -22.05 -12.12
CA VAL A 363 -2.73 -21.02 -11.26
C VAL A 363 -2.93 -21.58 -9.85
N GLU A 364 -2.90 -20.73 -8.83
CA GLU A 364 -3.33 -21.11 -7.48
C GLU A 364 -4.87 -21.07 -7.41
N LEU A 365 -5.49 -22.10 -6.84
CA LEU A 365 -6.91 -22.09 -6.42
C LEU A 365 -6.99 -22.43 -4.94
N GLU A 366 -7.84 -21.71 -4.22
CA GLU A 366 -8.21 -22.02 -2.85
C GLU A 366 -9.29 -23.10 -2.81
N ARG A 367 -9.28 -23.90 -1.75
CA ARG A 367 -10.39 -24.82 -1.46
C ARG A 367 -11.70 -24.05 -1.47
N GLY A 368 -12.68 -24.53 -2.24
CA GLY A 368 -13.97 -23.86 -2.40
C GLY A 368 -14.08 -22.95 -3.62
N GLU A 369 -12.97 -22.56 -4.25
CA GLU A 369 -13.02 -21.72 -5.45
C GLU A 369 -13.38 -22.52 -6.71
N GLU A 370 -14.25 -21.96 -7.53
CA GLU A 370 -14.63 -22.48 -8.84
C GLU A 370 -13.88 -21.71 -9.93
N PRO A 371 -13.25 -22.40 -10.90
CA PRO A 371 -12.71 -21.73 -12.07
C PRO A 371 -13.82 -21.43 -13.08
N GLU A 372 -13.86 -20.21 -13.61
CA GLU A 372 -14.77 -19.76 -14.65
C GLU A 372 -14.02 -19.19 -15.86
N VAL A 373 -14.57 -19.42 -17.05
CA VAL A 373 -14.15 -18.74 -18.29
C VAL A 373 -15.06 -17.55 -18.54
N ARG A 374 -14.51 -16.38 -18.83
CA ARG A 374 -15.28 -15.14 -19.09
C ARG A 374 -14.81 -14.43 -20.35
N PHE A 375 -15.74 -13.74 -21.02
CA PHE A 375 -15.42 -12.89 -22.17
C PHE A 375 -15.22 -11.45 -21.69
N ARG A 376 -13.97 -11.10 -21.37
CA ARG A 376 -13.63 -9.88 -20.63
C ARG A 376 -14.01 -8.60 -21.37
N ASN A 377 -13.69 -8.49 -22.65
CA ASN A 377 -13.96 -7.30 -23.46
C ASN A 377 -15.25 -7.40 -24.29
N GLY A 378 -16.14 -8.37 -23.98
CA GLY A 378 -17.47 -8.45 -24.57
C GLY A 378 -18.41 -7.32 -24.14
N THR A 379 -19.58 -7.23 -24.79
CA THR A 379 -20.63 -6.26 -24.42
C THR A 379 -21.08 -6.44 -22.98
N VAL A 380 -21.56 -5.36 -22.36
CA VAL A 380 -21.80 -5.28 -20.92
C VAL A 380 -22.73 -6.39 -20.41
N LYS A 381 -23.90 -6.62 -21.04
CA LYS A 381 -24.88 -7.63 -20.61
C LYS A 381 -25.58 -8.24 -21.82
N ALA A 382 -25.73 -9.58 -21.85
CA ALA A 382 -26.44 -10.27 -22.94
C ALA A 382 -27.91 -9.80 -23.06
N LYS A 383 -28.56 -9.48 -21.93
CA LYS A 383 -29.91 -8.89 -21.93
C LYS A 383 -29.98 -7.56 -22.67
N ALA A 384 -29.01 -6.67 -22.44
CA ALA A 384 -28.97 -5.36 -23.08
C ALA A 384 -28.70 -5.50 -24.58
N LEU A 385 -27.78 -6.42 -24.94
CA LEU A 385 -27.50 -6.77 -26.33
C LEU A 385 -28.77 -7.26 -27.04
N ALA A 386 -29.44 -8.29 -26.51
CA ALA A 386 -30.65 -8.84 -27.10
C ALA A 386 -31.75 -7.78 -27.30
N PHE A 387 -31.90 -6.85 -26.35
CA PHE A 387 -32.83 -5.74 -26.46
C PHE A 387 -32.45 -4.77 -27.59
N LYS A 388 -31.17 -4.38 -27.68
CA LYS A 388 -30.67 -3.52 -28.77
C LYS A 388 -30.86 -4.19 -30.14
N LEU A 389 -30.50 -5.47 -30.26
CA LEU A 389 -30.66 -6.24 -31.50
C LEU A 389 -32.12 -6.24 -31.98
N ASN A 390 -33.08 -6.47 -31.08
CA ASN A 390 -34.50 -6.43 -31.43
C ASN A 390 -34.98 -5.02 -31.75
N ARG A 391 -34.59 -4.02 -30.95
CA ARG A 391 -35.03 -2.62 -31.12
C ARG A 391 -34.54 -2.02 -32.45
N PHE A 392 -33.34 -2.40 -32.88
CA PHE A 392 -32.67 -1.85 -34.07
C PHE A 392 -32.48 -2.91 -35.17
N SER A 393 -33.40 -3.88 -35.26
CA SER A 393 -33.30 -4.97 -36.23
C SER A 393 -33.44 -4.53 -37.69
N LYS A 394 -34.08 -3.38 -37.94
CA LYS A 394 -34.37 -2.87 -39.29
C LYS A 394 -33.07 -2.66 -40.07
N GLY A 395 -32.99 -3.22 -41.28
CA GLY A 395 -31.80 -3.18 -42.13
C GLY A 395 -30.81 -4.32 -41.90
N TYR A 396 -31.10 -5.25 -40.98
CA TYR A 396 -30.30 -6.44 -40.68
C TYR A 396 -31.15 -7.69 -40.92
N PRO A 397 -31.06 -8.34 -42.11
CA PRO A 397 -31.97 -9.41 -42.53
C PRO A 397 -32.08 -10.57 -41.53
N GLU A 398 -30.97 -10.93 -40.88
CA GLU A 398 -30.92 -12.00 -39.88
C GLU A 398 -31.69 -11.66 -38.60
N LEU A 399 -31.72 -10.38 -38.20
CA LEU A 399 -32.47 -9.93 -37.02
C LEU A 399 -33.94 -9.70 -37.35
N GLU A 400 -34.25 -9.15 -38.53
CA GLU A 400 -35.64 -8.98 -38.98
C GLU A 400 -36.38 -10.31 -39.12
N ALA A 401 -35.70 -11.34 -39.61
CA ALA A 401 -36.25 -12.69 -39.71
C ALA A 401 -36.70 -13.20 -38.33
N VAL A 402 -35.90 -12.97 -37.28
CA VAL A 402 -36.23 -13.35 -35.91
C VAL A 402 -37.42 -12.54 -35.36
N GLY A 403 -37.43 -11.23 -35.60
CA GLY A 403 -38.52 -10.36 -35.13
C GLY A 403 -39.90 -10.74 -35.67
N LYS A 404 -39.96 -11.35 -36.86
CA LYS A 404 -41.20 -11.80 -37.52
C LYS A 404 -41.76 -13.13 -36.97
N LEU A 405 -41.01 -13.85 -36.13
CA LEU A 405 -41.41 -15.16 -35.60
C LEU A 405 -42.50 -15.11 -34.51
N GLY A 406 -42.89 -13.92 -34.03
CA GLY A 406 -43.95 -13.79 -33.01
C GLY A 406 -43.62 -14.41 -31.65
N LEU A 407 -42.32 -14.55 -31.33
CA LEU A 407 -41.85 -15.21 -30.11
C LEU A 407 -42.16 -14.38 -28.84
N GLY A 408 -42.41 -15.08 -27.73
CA GLY A 408 -42.50 -14.46 -26.42
C GLY A 408 -41.17 -13.80 -26.02
N LYS A 409 -41.22 -12.79 -25.11
CA LYS A 409 -40.05 -11.95 -24.75
C LYS A 409 -38.76 -12.73 -24.44
N GLY A 410 -38.87 -13.94 -23.90
CA GLY A 410 -37.71 -14.77 -23.56
C GLY A 410 -37.11 -15.52 -24.73
N ASP A 411 -37.94 -16.24 -25.47
CA ASP A 411 -37.50 -16.98 -26.64
C ASP A 411 -37.03 -16.04 -27.74
N LEU A 412 -37.65 -14.85 -27.84
CA LEU A 412 -37.20 -13.78 -28.72
C LEU A 412 -35.78 -13.32 -28.38
N ALA A 413 -35.47 -13.09 -27.10
CA ALA A 413 -34.15 -12.65 -26.69
C ALA A 413 -33.07 -13.71 -27.00
N LEU A 414 -33.38 -14.99 -26.75
CA LEU A 414 -32.50 -16.09 -27.09
C LEU A 414 -32.28 -16.19 -28.61
N ALA A 415 -33.36 -16.09 -29.40
CA ALA A 415 -33.29 -16.15 -30.86
C ALA A 415 -32.48 -14.98 -31.44
N MET A 416 -32.62 -13.78 -30.88
CA MET A 416 -31.81 -12.61 -31.26
C MET A 416 -30.32 -12.85 -31.01
N LEU A 417 -29.95 -13.40 -29.85
CA LEU A 417 -28.55 -13.75 -29.55
C LEU A 417 -28.01 -14.86 -30.45
N LYS A 418 -28.85 -15.82 -30.87
CA LYS A 418 -28.46 -16.86 -31.83
C LYS A 418 -28.27 -16.31 -33.25
N ALA A 419 -29.02 -15.29 -33.63
CA ALA A 419 -28.88 -14.61 -34.92
C ALA A 419 -27.73 -13.57 -34.95
N TYR A 420 -27.17 -13.22 -33.79
CA TYR A 420 -26.10 -12.25 -33.65
C TYR A 420 -24.83 -12.64 -34.42
N ARG A 421 -24.38 -11.75 -35.31
CA ARG A 421 -23.18 -11.89 -36.16
C ARG A 421 -22.02 -10.99 -35.73
N GLY A 422 -21.93 -10.62 -34.45
CA GLY A 422 -20.77 -9.90 -33.91
C GLY A 422 -19.95 -10.76 -32.95
N PRO A 423 -18.98 -10.16 -32.23
CA PRO A 423 -17.94 -10.88 -31.51
C PRO A 423 -18.46 -11.90 -30.49
N LYS A 424 -17.94 -13.13 -30.56
CA LYS A 424 -18.26 -14.25 -29.66
C LYS A 424 -17.00 -14.99 -29.23
N LEU A 425 -16.87 -15.23 -27.93
CA LEU A 425 -15.88 -16.15 -27.38
C LEU A 425 -16.47 -17.57 -27.40
N ARG A 426 -15.92 -18.43 -28.26
CA ARG A 426 -16.38 -19.81 -28.42
C ARG A 426 -15.53 -20.78 -27.61
N ILE A 427 -16.15 -21.66 -26.83
CA ILE A 427 -15.48 -22.65 -25.98
C ILE A 427 -15.96 -24.07 -26.33
N TRP A 428 -15.02 -24.98 -26.53
CA TRP A 428 -15.30 -26.40 -26.79
C TRP A 428 -15.12 -27.27 -25.55
N GLU A 429 -14.02 -27.04 -24.83
CA GLU A 429 -13.59 -27.92 -23.76
C GLU A 429 -12.78 -27.14 -22.71
N MET A 430 -12.94 -27.54 -21.45
CA MET A 430 -12.13 -27.09 -20.33
C MET A 430 -11.59 -28.30 -19.57
N GLN A 431 -10.32 -28.26 -19.19
CA GLN A 431 -9.65 -29.28 -18.40
C GLN A 431 -9.02 -28.62 -17.16
N VAL A 432 -9.11 -29.27 -16.01
CA VAL A 432 -8.48 -28.83 -14.77
C VAL A 432 -7.74 -30.00 -14.15
N LYS A 433 -6.47 -29.82 -13.81
CA LYS A 433 -5.61 -30.84 -13.19
C LYS A 433 -4.99 -30.31 -11.90
N GLY A 434 -5.33 -30.93 -10.77
CA GLY A 434 -4.78 -30.59 -9.46
C GLY A 434 -5.52 -31.29 -8.30
N PRO A 435 -5.19 -30.96 -7.04
CA PRO A 435 -4.15 -30.01 -6.62
C PRO A 435 -2.72 -30.55 -6.86
N GLN A 436 -1.81 -29.70 -7.31
CA GLN A 436 -0.38 -29.97 -7.39
C GLN A 436 0.28 -29.38 -6.15
N LEU A 437 0.71 -30.25 -5.23
CA LEU A 437 1.26 -29.87 -3.93
C LEU A 437 2.76 -30.19 -3.88
N GLU A 438 3.57 -29.16 -3.66
CA GLU A 438 5.04 -29.26 -3.55
C GLU A 438 5.47 -30.14 -2.38
N GLN A 439 4.77 -30.04 -1.25
CA GLN A 439 5.03 -30.86 -0.07
C GLN A 439 3.74 -31.29 0.65
N TRP A 440 3.81 -32.43 1.33
CA TRP A 440 2.76 -32.91 2.23
C TRP A 440 3.37 -33.60 3.46
N PRO A 441 2.93 -33.28 4.69
CA PRO A 441 1.96 -32.23 5.03
C PRO A 441 2.39 -30.82 4.59
N THR A 442 1.45 -29.88 4.56
CA THR A 442 1.73 -28.49 4.14
C THR A 442 2.72 -27.83 5.10
N ARG A 443 3.35 -26.72 4.67
CA ARG A 443 4.31 -25.98 5.50
C ARG A 443 3.73 -25.62 6.87
N GLY A 444 2.52 -25.05 6.87
CA GLY A 444 1.80 -24.69 8.09
C GLY A 444 1.52 -25.90 8.96
N HIS A 445 1.07 -27.02 8.39
CA HIS A 445 0.84 -28.23 9.17
C HIS A 445 2.13 -28.71 9.85
N SER A 446 3.24 -28.79 9.12
CA SER A 446 4.53 -29.20 9.66
C SER A 446 5.04 -28.23 10.74
N LEU A 447 4.78 -26.94 10.60
CA LEU A 447 5.12 -25.94 11.63
C LEU A 447 4.24 -26.08 12.88
N LEU A 448 2.97 -26.45 12.75
CA LEU A 448 2.06 -26.61 13.88
C LEU A 448 2.28 -27.95 14.59
N TYR A 449 2.30 -29.06 13.86
CA TYR A 449 2.25 -30.42 14.43
C TYR A 449 3.51 -31.26 14.19
N GLY A 450 4.39 -30.85 13.27
CA GLY A 450 5.59 -31.62 12.93
C GLY A 450 5.20 -32.93 12.25
N ASN A 451 5.70 -34.04 12.79
CA ASN A 451 5.41 -35.40 12.30
C ASN A 451 4.33 -36.11 13.13
N LEU A 452 3.68 -35.41 14.06
CA LEU A 452 2.67 -36.01 14.93
C LEU A 452 1.41 -36.39 14.12
N THR A 453 0.88 -37.59 14.36
CA THR A 453 -0.47 -37.97 13.93
C THR A 453 -1.52 -37.48 14.93
N THR A 454 -2.79 -37.48 14.53
CA THR A 454 -3.91 -36.99 15.37
C THR A 454 -3.97 -37.68 16.74
N ASP A 455 -3.71 -38.99 16.79
CA ASP A 455 -3.71 -39.82 18.00
C ASP A 455 -2.47 -39.62 18.88
N GLN A 456 -1.38 -39.12 18.31
CA GLN A 456 -0.16 -38.84 19.06
C GLN A 456 -0.24 -37.50 19.81
N ILE A 457 -1.15 -36.58 19.45
CA ILE A 457 -1.28 -35.29 20.12
C ILE A 457 -1.79 -35.50 21.53
N SER A 458 -0.96 -35.13 22.50
CA SER A 458 -1.19 -35.44 23.91
C SER A 458 -0.61 -34.35 24.82
N ARG A 459 -0.96 -34.40 26.10
CA ARG A 459 -0.43 -33.45 27.10
C ARG A 459 1.10 -33.37 27.11
N ALA A 460 1.79 -34.46 26.77
CA ALA A 460 3.25 -34.54 26.83
C ALA A 460 3.95 -33.73 25.72
N ASN A 461 3.41 -33.68 24.50
CA ASN A 461 4.07 -33.02 23.36
C ASN A 461 3.55 -31.61 23.04
N ILE A 462 2.40 -31.22 23.62
CA ILE A 462 1.83 -29.88 23.47
C ILE A 462 2.85 -28.76 23.79
N PRO A 463 3.57 -28.77 24.93
CA PRO A 463 4.49 -27.69 25.26
C PRO A 463 5.62 -27.51 24.23
N GLU A 464 6.17 -28.62 23.71
CA GLU A 464 7.21 -28.57 22.68
C GLU A 464 6.69 -27.92 21.39
N ARG A 465 5.51 -28.32 20.92
CA ARG A 465 4.89 -27.76 19.71
C ARG A 465 4.58 -26.27 19.85
N LEU A 466 4.06 -25.86 21.01
CA LEU A 466 3.81 -24.45 21.32
C LEU A 466 5.10 -23.62 21.27
N ARG A 467 6.21 -24.12 21.82
CA ARG A 467 7.49 -23.42 21.81
C ARG A 467 8.08 -23.29 20.41
N ILE A 468 8.04 -24.34 19.61
CA ILE A 468 8.50 -24.31 18.21
C ILE A 468 7.71 -23.27 17.40
N PHE A 469 6.38 -23.30 17.53
CA PHE A 469 5.51 -22.34 16.85
C PHE A 469 5.76 -20.90 17.33
N ALA A 470 5.80 -20.69 18.65
CA ALA A 470 6.03 -19.37 19.24
C ALA A 470 7.38 -18.77 18.84
N ALA A 471 8.46 -19.56 18.83
CA ALA A 471 9.79 -19.06 18.43
C ALA A 471 9.81 -18.53 16.99
N THR A 472 9.07 -19.19 16.09
CA THR A 472 8.92 -18.77 14.70
C THR A 472 7.99 -17.55 14.60
N ALA A 473 6.83 -17.60 15.26
CA ALA A 473 5.83 -16.54 15.23
C ALA A 473 6.35 -15.22 15.82
N PHE A 474 7.13 -15.27 16.90
CA PHE A 474 7.69 -14.10 17.57
C PHE A 474 8.94 -13.54 16.88
N ARG A 475 9.45 -14.22 15.84
CA ARG A 475 10.59 -13.78 15.01
C ARG A 475 11.92 -13.65 15.77
N ARG A 476 12.01 -14.24 16.96
CA ARG A 476 13.18 -14.22 17.84
C ARG A 476 13.17 -15.42 18.80
N PRO A 477 14.30 -15.73 19.44
CA PRO A 477 14.33 -16.66 20.56
C PRO A 477 13.33 -16.27 21.66
N LEU A 478 12.71 -17.29 22.25
CA LEU A 478 11.78 -17.12 23.38
C LEU A 478 12.53 -16.63 24.60
N ARG A 479 11.93 -15.68 25.34
CA ARG A 479 12.43 -15.27 26.65
C ARG A 479 12.03 -16.32 27.68
N SER A 480 12.83 -16.47 28.74
CA SER A 480 12.51 -17.36 29.85
C SER A 480 11.15 -16.99 30.47
N GLY A 481 10.26 -17.97 30.64
CA GLY A 481 8.93 -17.80 31.22
C GLY A 481 7.89 -17.06 30.34
N GLU A 482 8.26 -16.60 29.15
CA GLU A 482 7.36 -15.80 28.29
C GLU A 482 6.13 -16.58 27.80
N LEU A 483 6.28 -17.90 27.62
CA LEU A 483 5.19 -18.76 27.15
C LEU A 483 4.37 -19.38 28.28
N ASP A 484 4.80 -19.24 29.54
CA ASP A 484 4.14 -19.85 30.71
C ASP A 484 2.66 -19.50 30.81
N PRO A 485 2.19 -18.26 30.55
CA PRO A 485 0.76 -17.96 30.61
C PRO A 485 -0.07 -18.78 29.60
N ILE A 486 0.47 -19.01 28.40
CA ILE A 486 -0.20 -19.76 27.34
C ILE A 486 -0.16 -21.26 27.66
N GLU A 487 0.98 -21.77 28.12
CA GLU A 487 1.09 -23.18 28.55
C GLU A 487 0.16 -23.49 29.73
N LYS A 488 0.02 -22.56 30.70
CA LYS A 488 -0.94 -22.68 31.80
C LYS A 488 -2.39 -22.64 31.32
N LEU A 489 -2.75 -21.74 30.40
CA LEU A 489 -4.07 -21.69 29.79
C LEU A 489 -4.42 -23.03 29.13
N VAL A 490 -3.53 -23.57 28.31
CA VAL A 490 -3.73 -24.84 27.60
C VAL A 490 -3.86 -25.99 28.59
N THR A 491 -2.99 -26.06 29.60
CA THR A 491 -3.05 -27.06 30.67
C THR A 491 -4.39 -27.03 31.41
N ALA A 492 -4.85 -25.84 31.81
CA ALA A 492 -6.13 -25.67 32.50
C ALA A 492 -7.32 -26.10 31.63
N LYS A 493 -7.27 -25.86 30.31
CA LYS A 493 -8.32 -26.34 29.39
C LYS A 493 -8.31 -27.86 29.24
N LEU A 494 -7.13 -28.49 29.21
CA LEU A 494 -7.02 -29.95 29.24
C LEU A 494 -7.59 -30.53 30.56
N ASP A 495 -7.31 -29.89 31.70
CA ASP A 495 -7.83 -30.31 33.01
C ASP A 495 -9.36 -30.18 33.09
N ALA A 496 -9.92 -29.18 32.39
CA ALA A 496 -11.36 -28.99 32.23
C ALA A 496 -12.01 -29.96 31.19
N GLY A 497 -11.25 -30.92 30.65
CA GLY A 497 -11.76 -31.95 29.74
C GLY A 497 -11.73 -31.59 28.25
N MET A 498 -11.09 -30.48 27.86
CA MET A 498 -10.89 -30.17 26.44
C MET A 498 -9.99 -31.21 25.76
N LYS A 499 -10.36 -31.65 24.55
CA LYS A 499 -9.55 -32.61 23.78
C LYS A 499 -8.15 -32.04 23.47
N PRO A 500 -7.08 -32.86 23.50
CA PRO A 500 -5.71 -32.40 23.26
C PRO A 500 -5.51 -31.56 21.99
N MET A 501 -6.09 -31.97 20.87
CA MET A 501 -6.05 -31.21 19.61
C MET A 501 -6.60 -29.80 19.75
N ALA A 502 -7.81 -29.66 20.31
CA ALA A 502 -8.47 -28.38 20.46
C ALA A 502 -7.70 -27.46 21.42
N ALA A 503 -7.15 -28.02 22.50
CA ALA A 503 -6.33 -27.27 23.45
C ALA A 503 -5.01 -26.78 22.82
N LEU A 504 -4.36 -27.60 21.99
CA LEU A 504 -3.17 -27.21 21.23
C LEU A 504 -3.47 -26.08 20.23
N GLN A 505 -4.54 -26.22 19.45
CA GLN A 505 -4.98 -25.20 18.50
C GLN A 505 -5.33 -23.88 19.18
N LEU A 506 -6.00 -23.91 20.34
CA LEU A 506 -6.25 -22.73 21.15
C LEU A 506 -4.94 -22.07 21.60
N GLY A 507 -3.91 -22.85 21.94
CA GLY A 507 -2.59 -22.33 22.24
C GLY A 507 -1.95 -21.60 21.05
N PHE A 508 -2.05 -22.16 19.84
CA PHE A 508 -1.58 -21.49 18.62
C PHE A 508 -2.35 -20.20 18.32
N GLN A 509 -3.67 -20.22 18.45
CA GLN A 509 -4.51 -19.03 18.30
C GLN A 509 -4.08 -17.94 19.30
N THR A 510 -3.88 -18.32 20.56
CA THR A 510 -3.43 -17.40 21.62
C THR A 510 -2.05 -16.80 21.31
N ILE A 511 -1.13 -17.58 20.73
CA ILE A 511 0.18 -17.08 20.26
C ILE A 511 0.00 -16.03 19.17
N LEU A 512 -0.87 -16.27 18.19
CA LEU A 512 -1.17 -15.33 17.08
C LEU A 512 -1.94 -14.09 17.53
N CYS A 513 -2.56 -14.08 18.70
CA CYS A 513 -3.21 -12.91 19.28
C CYS A 513 -2.34 -12.22 20.36
N SER A 514 -1.15 -12.73 20.63
CA SER A 514 -0.30 -12.20 21.69
C SER A 514 0.43 -10.91 21.27
N PRO A 515 0.78 -10.00 22.21
CA PRO A 515 1.57 -8.82 21.90
C PRO A 515 2.90 -9.14 21.22
N ALA A 516 3.55 -10.26 21.57
CA ALA A 516 4.82 -10.68 20.98
C ALA A 516 4.71 -11.05 19.49
N PHE A 517 3.53 -11.48 19.03
CA PHE A 517 3.25 -11.69 17.62
C PHE A 517 2.73 -10.44 16.93
N LEU A 518 1.79 -9.73 17.55
CA LEU A 518 1.12 -8.57 16.95
C LEU A 518 1.99 -7.33 16.85
N HIS A 519 3.06 -7.22 17.65
CA HIS A 519 3.94 -6.05 17.65
C HIS A 519 5.36 -6.40 17.21
N LEU A 520 6.02 -5.43 16.58
CA LEU A 520 7.44 -5.49 16.27
C LEU A 520 8.24 -5.07 17.50
N ASN A 521 9.10 -5.97 17.98
CA ASN A 521 9.87 -5.76 19.20
C ASN A 521 11.19 -5.05 18.88
N GLU A 522 11.10 -3.74 18.70
CA GLU A 522 12.24 -2.90 18.30
C GLU A 522 13.00 -2.31 19.50
N GLY A 523 12.43 -2.37 20.71
CA GLY A 523 13.06 -1.88 21.93
C GLY A 523 13.34 -0.38 21.89
N THR A 524 14.33 0.07 22.67
CA THR A 524 14.80 1.47 22.71
C THR A 524 16.26 1.54 22.31
N GLY A 525 16.64 2.54 21.53
CA GLY A 525 18.03 2.78 21.14
C GLY A 525 18.47 1.90 19.97
N LYS A 526 19.69 1.37 20.02
CA LYS A 526 20.21 0.53 18.93
C LYS A 526 19.44 -0.79 18.85
N LEU A 527 18.92 -1.11 17.67
CA LEU A 527 18.25 -2.39 17.44
C LEU A 527 19.21 -3.54 17.64
N ASN A 528 18.73 -4.65 18.20
CA ASN A 528 19.44 -5.92 18.09
C ASN A 528 19.23 -6.53 16.70
N ASP A 529 20.05 -7.52 16.36
CA ASP A 529 20.03 -8.19 15.06
C ASP A 529 18.67 -8.83 14.69
N TYR A 530 17.90 -9.37 15.64
CA TYR A 530 16.56 -9.92 15.35
C TYR A 530 15.54 -8.83 15.02
N ALA A 531 15.62 -7.69 15.73
CA ALA A 531 14.81 -6.51 15.44
C ALA A 531 15.19 -5.91 14.08
N LEU A 532 16.49 -5.86 13.77
CA LEU A 532 16.98 -5.39 12.46
C LEU A 532 16.56 -6.32 11.32
N ALA A 533 16.63 -7.64 11.51
CA ALA A 533 16.09 -8.63 10.58
C ALA A 533 14.61 -8.41 10.32
N SER A 534 13.82 -8.19 11.38
CA SER A 534 12.39 -7.92 11.28
C SER A 534 12.13 -6.61 10.54
N ARG A 535 12.82 -5.52 10.89
CA ARG A 535 12.64 -4.23 10.20
C ARG A 535 12.96 -4.34 8.71
N LEU A 536 14.02 -5.07 8.34
CA LEU A 536 14.37 -5.35 6.94
C LEU A 536 13.30 -6.20 6.24
N SER A 537 12.79 -7.25 6.89
CA SER A 537 11.77 -8.13 6.33
C SER A 537 10.42 -7.45 6.15
N TYR A 538 9.99 -6.63 7.10
CA TYR A 538 8.75 -5.86 6.99
C TYR A 538 8.86 -4.70 5.99
N PHE A 539 10.05 -4.11 5.84
CA PHE A 539 10.29 -3.11 4.80
C PHE A 539 10.12 -3.70 3.38
N PHE A 540 10.75 -4.84 3.08
CA PHE A 540 10.74 -5.37 1.70
C PHE A 540 9.66 -6.41 1.40
N TRP A 541 9.28 -7.23 2.38
CA TRP A 541 8.35 -8.35 2.18
C TRP A 541 7.06 -8.23 3.01
N SER A 542 6.95 -7.18 3.84
CA SER A 542 5.81 -6.93 4.74
C SER A 542 5.45 -8.15 5.60
N SER A 543 6.45 -8.95 5.96
CA SER A 543 6.28 -10.26 6.59
C SER A 543 7.53 -10.63 7.38
N LEU A 544 7.51 -11.80 8.02
CA LEU A 544 8.58 -12.33 8.86
C LEU A 544 9.92 -12.44 8.11
N PRO A 545 11.05 -12.37 8.83
CA PRO A 545 12.35 -12.76 8.30
C PRO A 545 12.36 -14.21 7.82
N ASP A 546 13.08 -14.50 6.75
CA ASP A 546 13.34 -15.88 6.35
C ASP A 546 14.42 -16.53 7.24
N GLN A 547 14.69 -17.80 6.98
CA GLN A 547 15.69 -18.56 7.72
C GLN A 547 17.09 -17.94 7.59
N THR A 548 17.45 -17.44 6.40
CA THR A 548 18.74 -16.78 6.15
C THR A 548 18.92 -15.55 7.03
N LEU A 549 17.94 -14.64 7.07
CA LEU A 549 17.99 -13.47 7.95
C LEU A 549 18.04 -13.87 9.43
N THR A 550 17.24 -14.86 9.83
CA THR A 550 17.19 -15.33 11.21
C THR A 550 18.53 -15.92 11.66
N GLN A 551 19.23 -16.64 10.77
CA GLN A 551 20.56 -17.20 11.03
C GLN A 551 21.64 -16.11 11.10
N LEU A 552 21.61 -15.13 10.20
CA LEU A 552 22.51 -13.98 10.27
C LEU A 552 22.29 -13.17 11.54
N ALA A 553 21.03 -13.05 11.97
CA ALA A 553 20.69 -12.37 13.20
C ALA A 553 21.22 -13.11 14.44
N ALA A 554 21.06 -14.43 14.46
CA ALA A 554 21.62 -15.29 15.51
C ALA A 554 23.15 -15.18 15.59
N ALA A 555 23.81 -14.95 14.44
CA ALA A 555 25.25 -14.80 14.35
C ALA A 555 25.76 -13.36 14.64
N GLY A 556 24.89 -12.39 14.86
CA GLY A 556 25.29 -11.00 15.15
C GLY A 556 25.88 -10.25 13.94
N LYS A 557 25.59 -10.69 12.71
CA LYS A 557 26.22 -10.17 11.48
C LYS A 557 25.43 -9.07 10.78
N LEU A 558 24.18 -8.80 11.16
CA LEU A 558 23.33 -7.86 10.42
C LEU A 558 23.71 -6.39 10.64
N HIS A 559 24.51 -6.08 11.66
CA HIS A 559 25.08 -4.74 11.83
C HIS A 559 26.24 -4.44 10.88
N GLU A 560 26.80 -5.43 10.20
CA GLU A 560 27.86 -5.21 9.21
C GLU A 560 27.25 -4.59 7.93
N PRO A 561 27.68 -3.39 7.51
CA PRO A 561 27.07 -2.70 6.36
C PRO A 561 27.07 -3.53 5.07
N ALA A 562 28.14 -4.30 4.83
CA ALA A 562 28.25 -5.18 3.66
C ALA A 562 27.22 -6.32 3.71
N THR A 563 27.06 -6.96 4.87
CA THR A 563 26.07 -8.03 5.08
C THR A 563 24.65 -7.49 4.94
N LEU A 564 24.36 -6.34 5.54
CA LEU A 564 23.03 -5.71 5.46
C LEU A 564 22.67 -5.31 4.02
N SER A 565 23.61 -4.71 3.29
CA SER A 565 23.42 -4.38 1.87
C SER A 565 23.21 -5.62 1.01
N ALA A 566 23.97 -6.70 1.23
CA ALA A 566 23.81 -7.94 0.49
C ALA A 566 22.42 -8.58 0.72
N GLN A 567 21.91 -8.50 1.95
CA GLN A 567 20.56 -8.98 2.26
C GLN A 567 19.48 -8.10 1.62
N MET A 568 19.64 -6.78 1.60
CA MET A 568 18.76 -5.89 0.85
C MET A 568 18.69 -6.28 -0.63
N ASP A 569 19.86 -6.46 -1.28
CA ASP A 569 19.93 -6.82 -2.71
C ASP A 569 19.24 -8.17 -2.99
N ARG A 570 19.48 -9.18 -2.14
CA ARG A 570 18.83 -10.49 -2.23
C ARG A 570 17.31 -10.38 -2.09
N MET A 571 16.84 -9.64 -1.11
CA MET A 571 15.41 -9.52 -0.82
C MET A 571 14.65 -8.74 -1.89
N LEU A 572 15.28 -7.72 -2.47
CA LEU A 572 14.73 -6.96 -3.60
C LEU A 572 14.66 -7.80 -4.88
N ALA A 573 15.56 -8.78 -5.06
CA ALA A 573 15.53 -9.72 -6.18
C ALA A 573 14.47 -10.83 -6.01
N ASP A 574 14.00 -11.08 -4.79
CA ASP A 574 12.97 -12.06 -4.51
C ASP A 574 11.58 -11.57 -5.01
N PRO A 575 10.73 -12.44 -5.61
CA PRO A 575 9.37 -12.09 -6.02
C PRO A 575 8.50 -11.50 -4.90
N LYS A 576 8.75 -11.85 -3.63
CA LYS A 576 8.07 -11.26 -2.47
C LYS A 576 8.25 -9.76 -2.36
N SER A 577 9.33 -9.20 -2.93
CA SER A 577 9.54 -7.75 -2.96
C SER A 577 8.45 -7.00 -3.73
N GLN A 578 7.61 -7.69 -4.52
CA GLN A 578 6.45 -7.04 -5.13
C GLN A 578 5.48 -6.48 -4.08
N ARG A 579 5.46 -7.06 -2.87
CA ARG A 579 4.72 -6.51 -1.73
C ARG A 579 5.22 -5.13 -1.33
N PHE A 580 6.54 -4.88 -1.35
CA PHE A 580 7.09 -3.55 -1.12
C PHE A 580 6.60 -2.56 -2.18
N VAL A 581 6.70 -2.89 -3.46
CA VAL A 581 6.25 -2.01 -4.55
C VAL A 581 4.76 -1.69 -4.41
N GLN A 582 3.93 -2.71 -4.22
CA GLN A 582 2.48 -2.56 -4.10
C GLN A 582 2.09 -1.76 -2.86
N ASN A 583 2.61 -2.14 -1.69
CA ASN A 583 2.22 -1.51 -0.43
C ASN A 583 2.78 -0.10 -0.30
N PHE A 584 4.04 0.13 -0.71
CA PHE A 584 4.62 1.46 -0.68
C PHE A 584 3.87 2.41 -1.61
N LEU A 585 3.55 2.01 -2.85
CA LEU A 585 2.77 2.84 -3.76
C LEU A 585 1.34 3.06 -3.26
N ARG A 586 0.70 2.03 -2.69
CA ARG A 586 -0.62 2.15 -2.05
C ARG A 586 -0.64 3.28 -1.04
N LEU A 587 0.35 3.36 -0.15
CA LEU A 587 0.42 4.35 0.92
C LEU A 587 0.96 5.71 0.44
N TRP A 588 2.05 5.71 -0.31
CA TRP A 588 2.66 6.93 -0.82
C TRP A 588 1.65 7.71 -1.66
N LEU A 589 0.99 7.05 -2.60
CA LEU A 589 0.08 7.67 -3.56
C LEU A 589 -1.41 7.51 -3.17
N ASN A 590 -1.73 7.01 -1.97
CA ASN A 590 -3.12 6.74 -1.54
C ASN A 590 -3.94 5.96 -2.60
N LEU A 591 -3.35 4.95 -3.24
CA LEU A 591 -4.00 4.26 -4.37
C LEU A 591 -5.22 3.44 -3.94
N ASP A 592 -5.36 3.15 -2.65
CA ASP A 592 -6.54 2.51 -2.09
C ASP A 592 -7.77 3.44 -2.01
N HIS A 593 -7.59 4.77 -2.11
CA HIS A 593 -8.73 5.69 -2.26
C HIS A 593 -9.41 5.55 -3.63
N ILE A 594 -8.70 5.04 -4.65
CA ILE A 594 -9.30 4.76 -5.95
C ILE A 594 -10.34 3.65 -5.76
N GLY A 595 -11.62 4.01 -5.86
CA GLY A 595 -12.76 3.12 -5.67
C GLY A 595 -13.60 3.40 -4.42
N GLU A 596 -13.10 4.19 -3.44
CA GLU A 596 -13.91 4.65 -2.29
C GLU A 596 -15.10 5.49 -2.76
N MET A 597 -14.84 6.40 -3.71
CA MET A 597 -15.88 7.01 -4.53
C MET A 597 -15.87 6.32 -5.90
N PRO A 598 -16.87 5.47 -6.20
CA PRO A 598 -16.86 4.67 -7.42
C PRO A 598 -16.90 5.57 -8.65
N VAL A 599 -16.10 5.21 -9.66
CA VAL A 599 -16.08 5.89 -10.95
C VAL A 599 -17.47 5.86 -11.60
N SER A 600 -17.88 6.98 -12.20
CA SER A 600 -19.17 7.06 -12.91
C SER A 600 -19.27 5.98 -13.98
N THR A 601 -20.44 5.37 -14.10
CA THR A 601 -20.74 4.41 -15.17
C THR A 601 -20.69 5.00 -16.57
N ASP A 602 -20.64 6.33 -16.68
CA ASP A 602 -20.46 7.06 -17.95
C ASP A 602 -19.07 6.83 -18.55
N PHE A 603 -18.07 6.52 -17.72
CA PHE A 603 -16.75 6.08 -18.17
C PHE A 603 -16.80 4.61 -18.61
N VAL A 604 -17.56 4.32 -19.67
CA VAL A 604 -17.79 2.95 -20.15
C VAL A 604 -16.48 2.21 -20.44
N SER A 605 -15.49 2.88 -21.05
CA SER A 605 -14.17 2.29 -21.33
C SER A 605 -13.41 1.89 -20.07
N PHE A 606 -13.56 2.63 -18.96
CA PHE A 606 -12.88 2.34 -17.70
C PHE A 606 -13.22 0.93 -17.20
N PHE A 607 -14.52 0.61 -17.17
CA PHE A 607 -15.00 -0.72 -16.84
C PHE A 607 -14.78 -1.71 -17.96
N ARG A 608 -15.00 -1.29 -19.22
CA ARG A 608 -14.90 -2.15 -20.40
C ARG A 608 -13.50 -2.75 -20.52
N ASP A 609 -12.49 -1.91 -20.35
CA ASP A 609 -11.12 -2.24 -20.71
C ASP A 609 -10.26 -2.52 -19.47
N ASN A 610 -10.90 -2.67 -18.29
CA ASN A 610 -10.25 -2.95 -17.01
C ASN A 610 -9.15 -1.93 -16.68
N ILE A 611 -9.43 -0.65 -16.94
CA ILE A 611 -8.43 0.42 -16.85
C ILE A 611 -7.87 0.53 -15.43
N ASP A 612 -8.68 0.29 -14.38
CA ASP A 612 -8.22 0.29 -12.99
C ASP A 612 -7.03 -0.64 -12.75
N ALA A 613 -7.17 -1.91 -13.12
CA ALA A 613 -6.08 -2.87 -12.98
C ALA A 613 -4.88 -2.52 -13.87
N ALA A 614 -5.14 -2.05 -15.10
CA ALA A 614 -4.08 -1.72 -16.05
C ALA A 614 -3.24 -0.52 -15.60
N MET A 615 -3.88 0.54 -15.11
CA MET A 615 -3.19 1.75 -14.65
C MET A 615 -2.38 1.45 -13.37
N ARG A 616 -2.93 0.70 -12.40
CA ARG A 616 -2.19 0.31 -11.20
C ARG A 616 -0.94 -0.51 -11.56
N ALA A 617 -1.12 -1.48 -12.45
CA ALA A 617 -0.01 -2.30 -12.95
C ALA A 617 1.03 -1.46 -13.73
N GLU A 618 0.63 -0.43 -14.48
CA GLU A 618 1.56 0.53 -15.11
C GLU A 618 2.45 1.18 -14.04
N THR A 619 1.84 1.76 -13.01
CA THR A 619 2.58 2.47 -11.95
C THR A 619 3.51 1.53 -11.17
N GLU A 620 3.04 0.32 -10.84
CA GLU A 620 3.85 -0.71 -10.18
C GLU A 620 5.04 -1.14 -11.06
N THR A 621 4.80 -1.40 -12.35
CA THR A 621 5.84 -1.82 -13.29
C THR A 621 6.84 -0.69 -13.54
N PHE A 622 6.38 0.55 -13.62
CA PHE A 622 7.22 1.74 -13.78
C PHE A 622 8.14 1.93 -12.57
N PHE A 623 7.59 1.86 -11.35
CA PHE A 623 8.38 1.94 -10.12
C PHE A 623 9.39 0.81 -10.02
N ARG A 624 8.96 -0.44 -10.30
CA ARG A 624 9.83 -1.63 -10.34
C ARG A 624 10.98 -1.44 -11.32
N HIS A 625 10.71 -0.93 -12.52
CA HIS A 625 11.73 -0.70 -13.54
C HIS A 625 12.78 0.29 -13.06
N ILE A 626 12.39 1.43 -12.48
CA ILE A 626 13.32 2.43 -11.94
C ILE A 626 14.18 1.84 -10.82
N LEU A 627 13.59 1.01 -9.95
CA LEU A 627 14.28 0.32 -8.88
C LEU A 627 15.29 -0.71 -9.40
N ASP A 628 14.87 -1.62 -10.27
CA ASP A 628 15.69 -2.72 -10.76
C ASP A 628 16.84 -2.24 -11.65
N LYS A 629 16.58 -1.19 -12.46
CA LYS A 629 17.59 -0.55 -13.32
C LYS A 629 18.42 0.50 -12.58
N ASN A 630 18.11 0.76 -11.30
CA ASN A 630 18.77 1.78 -10.49
C ASN A 630 18.83 3.14 -11.20
N LEU A 631 17.71 3.56 -11.81
CA LEU A 631 17.62 4.86 -12.49
C LEU A 631 17.56 6.00 -11.46
N PRO A 632 18.03 7.22 -11.80
CA PRO A 632 18.00 8.35 -10.86
C PRO A 632 16.56 8.65 -10.42
N PRO A 633 16.32 9.09 -9.16
CA PRO A 633 14.97 9.44 -8.70
C PRO A 633 14.26 10.47 -9.58
N ARG A 634 15.00 11.39 -10.22
CA ARG A 634 14.47 12.32 -11.23
C ARG A 634 13.68 11.63 -12.35
N GLU A 635 13.97 10.37 -12.65
CA GLU A 635 13.29 9.58 -13.69
C GLU A 635 11.79 9.45 -13.45
N PHE A 636 11.34 9.42 -12.19
CA PHE A 636 9.91 9.46 -11.86
C PHE A 636 9.18 10.67 -12.45
N LEU A 637 9.88 11.78 -12.69
CA LEU A 637 9.34 12.99 -13.30
C LEU A 637 9.66 13.10 -14.79
N ALA A 638 10.86 12.66 -15.18
CA ALA A 638 11.43 12.93 -16.49
C ALA A 638 11.22 11.83 -17.54
N ALA A 639 10.78 10.64 -17.13
CA ALA A 639 10.64 9.50 -18.04
C ALA A 639 9.80 9.84 -19.27
N ASN A 640 10.37 9.57 -20.44
CA ASN A 640 9.72 9.66 -21.75
C ASN A 640 9.18 8.31 -22.23
N TYR A 641 9.01 7.37 -21.32
CA TYR A 641 8.42 6.05 -21.56
C TYR A 641 7.43 5.72 -20.45
N THR A 642 6.58 4.75 -20.70
CA THR A 642 5.75 4.13 -19.67
C THR A 642 5.47 2.67 -20.03
N PHE A 643 4.69 1.97 -19.21
CA PHE A 643 4.33 0.57 -19.41
C PHE A 643 2.86 0.45 -19.79
N LEU A 644 2.60 0.03 -21.03
CA LEU A 644 1.25 -0.01 -21.59
C LEU A 644 0.92 -1.42 -22.08
N ASN A 645 -0.34 -1.80 -21.89
CA ASN A 645 -0.98 -2.83 -22.70
C ASN A 645 -1.87 -2.15 -23.74
N ARG A 646 -2.52 -2.95 -24.58
CA ARG A 646 -3.43 -2.43 -25.62
C ARG A 646 -4.48 -1.46 -25.09
N GLU A 647 -5.11 -1.85 -23.99
CA GLU A 647 -6.25 -1.13 -23.43
C GLU A 647 -5.86 0.22 -22.82
N LEU A 648 -4.74 0.26 -22.10
CA LEU A 648 -4.24 1.50 -21.53
C LEU A 648 -3.69 2.46 -22.61
N ALA A 649 -3.09 1.93 -23.68
CA ALA A 649 -2.65 2.74 -24.82
C ALA A 649 -3.83 3.44 -25.50
N LEU A 650 -4.95 2.72 -25.71
CA LEU A 650 -6.19 3.29 -26.25
C LEU A 650 -6.79 4.34 -25.30
N HIS A 651 -6.79 4.07 -23.99
CA HIS A 651 -7.22 5.03 -22.97
C HIS A 651 -6.40 6.33 -22.98
N TYR A 652 -5.10 6.22 -23.30
CA TYR A 652 -4.22 7.39 -23.40
C TYR A 652 -4.27 8.11 -24.74
N GLY A 653 -4.96 7.56 -25.74
CA GLY A 653 -4.95 8.09 -27.10
C GLY A 653 -3.60 7.95 -27.80
N LEU A 654 -2.83 6.92 -27.43
CA LEU A 654 -1.50 6.64 -27.98
C LEU A 654 -1.59 5.64 -29.14
N PRO A 655 -0.52 5.52 -29.97
CA PRO A 655 -0.44 4.48 -30.99
C PRO A 655 -0.74 3.09 -30.41
N PRO A 656 -1.40 2.21 -31.19
CA PRO A 656 -1.86 0.93 -30.69
C PRO A 656 -0.69 0.06 -30.22
N VAL A 657 -0.87 -0.53 -29.04
CA VAL A 657 -0.02 -1.58 -28.47
C VAL A 657 -0.78 -2.89 -28.55
N GLU A 658 -0.12 -4.01 -28.85
CA GLU A 658 -0.78 -5.31 -28.89
C GLU A 658 -0.72 -6.01 -27.53
N GLY A 659 -1.66 -6.92 -27.23
CA GLY A 659 -1.58 -7.78 -26.06
C GLY A 659 -2.10 -7.16 -24.75
N VAL A 660 -2.50 -8.07 -23.85
CA VAL A 660 -2.91 -7.77 -22.47
C VAL A 660 -1.73 -7.50 -21.53
N GLN A 661 -0.52 -7.90 -21.92
CA GLN A 661 0.70 -7.73 -21.13
C GLN A 661 1.26 -6.32 -21.26
N LEU A 662 1.69 -5.76 -20.13
CA LEU A 662 2.39 -4.48 -20.10
C LEU A 662 3.75 -4.59 -20.77
N ARG A 663 4.09 -3.61 -21.60
CA ARG A 663 5.41 -3.47 -22.21
C ARG A 663 5.88 -2.04 -22.14
N GLN A 664 7.19 -1.84 -22.10
CA GLN A 664 7.77 -0.51 -22.16
C GLN A 664 7.49 0.11 -23.54
N VAL A 665 6.94 1.31 -23.54
CA VAL A 665 6.62 2.08 -24.75
C VAL A 665 7.21 3.47 -24.61
N THR A 666 7.98 3.89 -25.60
CA THR A 666 8.46 5.27 -25.72
C THR A 666 7.27 6.17 -26.06
N LEU A 667 7.07 7.19 -25.23
CA LEU A 667 6.00 8.16 -25.40
C LEU A 667 6.41 9.21 -26.44
N PRO A 668 5.48 9.64 -27.31
CA PRO A 668 5.73 10.79 -28.17
C PRO A 668 5.99 12.04 -27.33
N LYS A 669 6.74 13.01 -27.89
CA LYS A 669 6.88 14.32 -27.24
C LYS A 669 5.50 14.94 -27.09
N GLY A 670 5.11 15.25 -25.85
CA GLY A 670 3.79 15.78 -25.55
C GLY A 670 3.45 15.67 -24.08
N GLU A 671 2.17 15.40 -23.84
CA GLU A 671 1.48 15.60 -22.56
C GLU A 671 1.65 14.44 -21.59
N ARG A 672 2.04 13.26 -22.08
CA ARG A 672 2.35 12.07 -21.27
C ARG A 672 3.85 11.97 -20.97
N GLY A 673 4.20 11.44 -19.81
CA GLY A 673 5.57 11.25 -19.33
C GLY A 673 5.69 11.43 -17.82
N GLY A 674 6.50 10.58 -17.18
CA GLY A 674 6.64 10.49 -15.73
C GLY A 674 5.35 10.08 -14.99
N LEU A 675 5.49 9.90 -13.68
CA LEU A 675 4.42 9.50 -12.75
C LEU A 675 3.24 10.47 -12.75
N LEU A 676 3.52 11.78 -12.85
CA LEU A 676 2.54 12.87 -12.77
C LEU A 676 1.37 12.72 -13.76
N THR A 677 1.62 12.06 -14.90
CA THR A 677 0.67 11.97 -16.02
C THR A 677 0.10 10.57 -16.21
N GLN A 678 0.41 9.62 -15.31
CA GLN A 678 -0.20 8.30 -15.30
C GLN A 678 -1.64 8.38 -14.78
N ALA A 679 -2.55 7.60 -15.37
CA ALA A 679 -3.96 7.59 -14.98
C ALA A 679 -4.16 7.23 -13.51
N THR A 680 -3.33 6.36 -12.94
CA THR A 680 -3.37 6.02 -11.51
C THR A 680 -3.22 7.25 -10.62
N PHE A 681 -2.21 8.08 -10.89
CA PHE A 681 -1.96 9.31 -10.13
C PHE A 681 -3.08 10.34 -10.31
N LEU A 682 -3.58 10.47 -11.54
CA LEU A 682 -4.64 11.41 -11.91
C LEU A 682 -6.02 11.01 -11.36
N THR A 683 -6.27 9.70 -11.24
CA THR A 683 -7.53 9.14 -10.72
C THR A 683 -7.56 9.19 -9.20
N ALA A 684 -6.42 8.96 -8.53
CA ALA A 684 -6.30 9.06 -7.06
C ALA A 684 -6.64 10.45 -6.49
N SER A 685 -6.63 11.48 -7.33
CA SER A 685 -6.95 12.87 -6.97
C SER A 685 -8.33 13.34 -7.46
N ALA A 686 -9.18 12.43 -7.92
CA ALA A 686 -10.52 12.71 -8.44
C ALA A 686 -11.61 12.05 -7.57
N ASN A 687 -12.88 12.48 -7.75
CA ASN A 687 -14.03 11.93 -7.00
C ASN A 687 -14.81 10.86 -7.78
N GLY A 688 -14.22 10.31 -8.84
CA GLY A 688 -14.86 9.31 -9.71
C GLY A 688 -15.77 9.87 -10.81
N VAL A 689 -16.20 11.12 -10.71
CA VAL A 689 -17.03 11.81 -11.73
C VAL A 689 -16.25 12.97 -12.35
N ASP A 690 -15.79 13.87 -11.50
CA ASP A 690 -15.17 15.14 -11.84
C ASP A 690 -13.78 15.29 -11.20
N THR A 691 -13.09 16.36 -11.59
CA THR A 691 -11.80 16.77 -11.03
C THR A 691 -11.95 18.07 -10.25
N SER A 692 -11.04 18.31 -9.31
CA SER A 692 -10.90 19.59 -8.64
C SER A 692 -9.45 20.06 -8.77
N PRO A 693 -9.19 21.24 -9.36
CA PRO A 693 -7.84 21.80 -9.42
C PRO A 693 -7.22 21.97 -8.03
N VAL A 694 -8.04 22.30 -7.03
CA VAL A 694 -7.58 22.49 -5.65
C VAL A 694 -7.08 21.15 -5.08
N VAL A 695 -7.89 20.10 -5.19
CA VAL A 695 -7.52 18.75 -4.70
C VAL A 695 -6.29 18.23 -5.43
N ARG A 696 -6.22 18.39 -6.75
CA ARG A 696 -5.04 17.99 -7.54
C ARG A 696 -3.79 18.76 -7.16
N GLY A 697 -3.91 20.07 -6.94
CA GLY A 697 -2.79 20.91 -6.53
C GLY A 697 -2.26 20.55 -5.15
N VAL A 698 -3.15 20.27 -4.19
CA VAL A 698 -2.78 19.74 -2.86
C VAL A 698 -2.06 18.40 -3.02
N TYR A 699 -2.66 17.48 -3.77
CA TYR A 699 -2.15 16.14 -3.98
C TYR A 699 -0.74 16.11 -4.60
N VAL A 700 -0.48 16.94 -5.62
CA VAL A 700 0.88 17.08 -6.21
C VAL A 700 1.88 17.57 -5.17
N GLN A 701 1.54 18.59 -4.38
CA GLN A 701 2.45 19.14 -3.38
C GLN A 701 2.75 18.14 -2.27
N GLU A 702 1.73 17.44 -1.77
CA GLU A 702 1.86 16.47 -0.69
C GLU A 702 2.63 15.22 -1.11
N LYS A 703 2.30 14.68 -2.30
CA LYS A 703 2.85 13.41 -2.75
C LYS A 703 4.20 13.55 -3.43
N LEU A 704 4.43 14.65 -4.15
CA LEU A 704 5.66 14.83 -4.92
C LEU A 704 6.62 15.86 -4.32
N LEU A 705 6.16 16.85 -3.56
CA LEU A 705 7.01 17.96 -3.12
C LEU A 705 7.23 18.03 -1.59
N GLY A 706 6.66 17.10 -0.84
CA GLY A 706 6.81 17.04 0.62
C GLY A 706 6.17 18.22 1.35
N TYR A 707 5.20 18.90 0.73
CA TYR A 707 4.51 20.04 1.32
C TYR A 707 3.04 19.74 1.52
N THR A 708 2.59 19.79 2.77
CA THR A 708 1.17 19.65 3.14
C THR A 708 0.60 21.05 3.35
N PRO A 709 -0.30 21.53 2.48
CA PRO A 709 -0.97 22.80 2.70
C PRO A 709 -1.78 22.78 4.00
N PRO A 710 -1.88 23.91 4.72
CA PRO A 710 -2.69 23.97 5.93
C PRO A 710 -4.16 23.70 5.60
N PRO A 711 -4.95 23.13 6.54
CA PRO A 711 -6.37 22.94 6.33
C PRO A 711 -7.08 24.29 6.10
N PRO A 712 -8.26 24.29 5.47
CA PRO A 712 -9.06 25.50 5.27
C PRO A 712 -9.28 26.24 6.60
N PRO A 713 -9.26 27.60 6.62
CA PRO A 713 -9.55 28.37 7.83
C PRO A 713 -10.92 27.99 8.41
N ARG A 714 -11.06 28.00 9.75
CA ARG A 714 -12.36 27.72 10.41
C ARG A 714 -13.43 28.78 10.10
N ASP A 715 -12.99 30.00 9.79
CA ASP A 715 -13.84 31.18 9.57
C ASP A 715 -14.07 31.48 8.07
N VAL A 716 -14.32 30.46 7.24
CA VAL A 716 -14.78 30.71 5.86
C VAL A 716 -16.20 31.30 5.93
N PRO A 717 -16.49 32.43 5.27
CA PRO A 717 -17.83 33.01 5.25
C PRO A 717 -18.87 31.98 4.82
N LEU A 718 -20.01 31.92 5.52
CA LEU A 718 -21.13 31.02 5.20
C LEU A 718 -21.72 31.26 3.79
N ILE A 719 -21.45 32.43 3.20
CA ILE A 719 -21.89 32.79 1.85
C ILE A 719 -20.69 32.75 0.92
N GLU A 720 -20.70 31.80 -0.02
CA GLU A 720 -19.72 31.73 -1.08
C GLU A 720 -19.79 33.01 -1.94
N PRO A 721 -18.64 33.53 -2.43
CA PRO A 721 -18.63 34.64 -3.37
C PRO A 721 -19.48 34.34 -4.61
N ASP A 722 -20.25 35.33 -5.08
CA ASP A 722 -21.12 35.16 -6.24
C ASP A 722 -20.31 34.75 -7.49
N ALA A 723 -20.42 33.48 -7.86
CA ALA A 723 -19.77 32.91 -9.04
C ALA A 723 -20.51 33.25 -10.35
N SER A 724 -21.67 33.91 -10.30
CA SER A 724 -22.54 34.20 -11.46
C SER A 724 -21.78 34.87 -12.61
N GLY A 725 -21.87 34.29 -13.81
CA GLY A 725 -21.16 34.78 -15.00
C GLY A 725 -19.74 34.25 -15.19
N ALA A 726 -19.24 33.37 -14.30
CA ALA A 726 -18.02 32.61 -14.58
C ALA A 726 -18.30 31.55 -15.66
N THR A 727 -17.49 31.54 -16.71
CA THR A 727 -17.64 30.64 -17.86
C THR A 727 -16.80 29.38 -17.75
N ASN A 728 -15.88 29.32 -16.78
CA ASN A 728 -14.99 28.19 -16.54
C ASN A 728 -14.53 28.13 -15.06
N ILE A 729 -13.98 27.00 -14.64
CA ILE A 729 -13.55 26.76 -13.24
C ILE A 729 -12.48 27.76 -12.79
N ARG A 730 -11.65 28.25 -13.71
CA ARG A 730 -10.61 29.25 -13.38
C ARG A 730 -11.23 30.57 -12.94
N GLU A 731 -12.23 31.06 -13.67
CA GLU A 731 -12.97 32.28 -13.30
C GLU A 731 -13.72 32.10 -11.98
N GLN A 732 -14.30 30.92 -11.75
CA GLN A 732 -14.96 30.58 -10.49
C GLN A 732 -13.98 30.64 -9.31
N LEU A 733 -12.81 30.00 -9.43
CA LEU A 733 -11.77 30.06 -8.39
C LEU A 733 -11.18 31.47 -8.24
N ALA A 734 -11.05 32.24 -9.32
CA ALA A 734 -10.59 33.63 -9.25
C ALA A 734 -11.54 34.50 -8.41
N LYS A 735 -12.86 34.29 -8.55
CA LYS A 735 -13.87 34.93 -7.70
C LYS A 735 -13.80 34.45 -6.26
N HIS A 736 -13.61 33.15 -6.03
CA HIS A 736 -13.41 32.60 -4.69
C HIS A 736 -12.16 33.18 -3.99
N ARG A 737 -11.12 33.47 -4.76
CA ARG A 737 -9.85 34.10 -4.30
C ARG A 737 -9.93 35.60 -4.05
N THR A 738 -11.08 36.25 -4.25
CA THR A 738 -11.26 37.65 -3.83
C THR A 738 -11.21 37.79 -2.30
N ILE A 739 -11.53 36.72 -1.57
CA ILE A 739 -11.36 36.64 -0.13
C ILE A 739 -9.86 36.49 0.17
N GLU A 740 -9.30 37.47 0.88
CA GLU A 740 -7.85 37.55 1.13
C GLU A 740 -7.28 36.32 1.86
N THR A 741 -8.04 35.77 2.83
CA THR A 741 -7.64 34.56 3.57
C THR A 741 -7.55 33.35 2.64
N CYS A 742 -8.53 33.12 1.77
CA CYS A 742 -8.51 32.03 0.78
C CYS A 742 -7.39 32.24 -0.27
N ALA A 743 -7.22 33.47 -0.77
CA ALA A 743 -6.23 33.77 -1.80
C ALA A 743 -4.78 33.47 -1.36
N SER A 744 -4.48 33.49 -0.06
CA SER A 744 -3.14 33.22 0.46
C SER A 744 -2.67 31.79 0.17
N CYS A 745 -3.56 30.80 0.34
CA CYS A 745 -3.27 29.39 0.12
C CYS A 745 -3.49 29.00 -1.35
N HIS A 746 -4.59 29.44 -1.96
CA HIS A 746 -4.92 29.12 -3.35
C HIS A 746 -3.88 29.62 -4.37
N ARG A 747 -3.19 30.74 -4.09
CA ARG A 747 -2.04 31.18 -4.90
C ARG A 747 -0.91 30.15 -4.98
N LYS A 748 -0.76 29.32 -3.93
CA LYS A 748 0.25 28.26 -3.87
C LYS A 748 -0.28 26.93 -4.41
N ILE A 749 -1.58 26.67 -4.28
CA ILE A 749 -2.19 25.37 -4.60
C ILE A 749 -2.64 25.30 -6.06
N ASP A 750 -3.47 26.24 -6.50
CA ASP A 750 -4.19 26.14 -7.77
C ASP A 750 -3.29 25.93 -9.00
N PRO A 751 -2.11 26.59 -9.12
CA PRO A 751 -1.26 26.40 -10.30
C PRO A 751 -0.91 24.93 -10.54
N PHE A 752 -0.59 24.17 -9.49
CA PHE A 752 -0.27 22.75 -9.61
C PHE A 752 -1.47 21.92 -10.11
N GLY A 753 -2.68 22.32 -9.74
CA GLY A 753 -3.92 21.72 -10.20
C GLY A 753 -4.27 22.04 -11.65
N PHE A 754 -4.26 23.33 -12.00
CA PHE A 754 -4.60 23.80 -13.35
C PHE A 754 -3.78 23.10 -14.43
N ALA A 755 -2.49 22.87 -14.17
CA ALA A 755 -1.61 22.15 -15.09
C ALA A 755 -2.12 20.74 -15.47
N LEU A 756 -2.96 20.11 -14.65
CA LEU A 756 -3.46 18.75 -14.83
C LEU A 756 -4.91 18.69 -15.30
N GLU A 757 -5.62 19.81 -15.45
CA GLU A 757 -7.06 19.78 -15.70
C GLU A 757 -7.44 19.24 -17.09
N ASN A 758 -6.50 19.19 -18.02
CA ASN A 758 -6.66 18.47 -19.29
C ASN A 758 -6.75 16.94 -19.14
N PHE A 759 -6.58 16.40 -17.95
CA PHE A 759 -6.90 15.00 -17.66
C PHE A 759 -8.22 14.90 -16.91
N ASN A 760 -9.13 14.05 -17.37
CA ASN A 760 -10.41 13.78 -16.71
C ASN A 760 -10.24 12.94 -15.43
N ALA A 761 -11.36 12.58 -14.80
CA ALA A 761 -11.39 11.84 -13.53
C ALA A 761 -10.73 10.44 -13.59
N VAL A 762 -10.64 9.83 -14.78
CA VAL A 762 -9.97 8.53 -15.00
C VAL A 762 -8.62 8.67 -15.70
N GLY A 763 -8.08 9.89 -15.77
CA GLY A 763 -6.78 10.18 -16.38
C GLY A 763 -6.75 10.17 -17.90
N GLY A 764 -7.89 10.15 -18.59
CA GLY A 764 -8.01 10.36 -20.04
C GLY A 764 -7.89 11.83 -20.44
N TRP A 765 -7.46 12.13 -21.67
CA TRP A 765 -7.28 13.51 -22.13
C TRP A 765 -8.63 14.21 -22.45
N ARG A 766 -8.74 15.50 -22.13
CA ARG A 766 -9.90 16.36 -22.44
C ARG A 766 -9.49 17.81 -22.67
N THR A 767 -10.34 18.55 -23.39
CA THR A 767 -10.16 19.98 -23.69
C THR A 767 -11.25 20.89 -23.10
N LYS A 768 -12.32 20.29 -22.56
CA LYS A 768 -13.45 20.97 -21.91
C LYS A 768 -13.93 20.16 -20.69
N TYR A 769 -14.53 20.83 -19.70
CA TYR A 769 -15.25 20.18 -18.58
C TYR A 769 -16.65 19.76 -19.00
N THR A 770 -17.38 20.68 -19.63
CA THR A 770 -18.69 20.52 -20.24
C THR A 770 -18.69 21.24 -21.59
N GLU A 771 -19.73 21.10 -22.42
CA GLU A 771 -19.74 21.69 -23.77
C GLU A 771 -19.41 23.19 -23.82
N ASN A 772 -19.81 23.92 -22.78
CA ASN A 772 -19.66 25.37 -22.66
C ASN A 772 -18.47 25.80 -21.78
N GLN A 773 -17.76 24.88 -21.12
CA GLN A 773 -16.69 25.20 -20.17
C GLN A 773 -15.34 24.68 -20.68
N LYS A 774 -14.55 25.57 -21.30
CA LYS A 774 -13.20 25.25 -21.77
C LYS A 774 -12.21 25.10 -20.61
N ILE A 775 -11.19 24.28 -20.81
CA ILE A 775 -10.07 24.14 -19.86
C ILE A 775 -9.01 25.20 -20.19
N ASP A 776 -8.55 25.90 -19.16
CA ASP A 776 -7.38 26.77 -19.22
C ASP A 776 -6.31 26.20 -18.25
N PRO A 777 -5.28 25.52 -18.80
CA PRO A 777 -4.25 24.88 -18.00
C PRO A 777 -3.05 25.78 -17.72
N THR A 778 -3.08 27.06 -18.09
CA THR A 778 -1.95 27.97 -17.87
C THR A 778 -1.79 28.28 -16.38
N GLY A 779 -0.62 28.73 -15.93
CA GLY A 779 -0.45 29.15 -14.54
C GLY A 779 0.92 29.75 -14.22
N VAL A 780 1.05 30.21 -12.98
CA VAL A 780 2.28 30.81 -12.45
C VAL A 780 2.60 30.13 -11.13
N LEU A 781 3.80 29.55 -11.01
CA LEU A 781 4.26 28.93 -9.77
C LEU A 781 4.52 29.99 -8.68
N PRO A 782 4.56 29.61 -7.40
CA PRO A 782 4.87 30.55 -6.30
C PRO A 782 6.20 31.29 -6.47
N THR A 783 7.13 30.68 -7.19
CA THR A 783 8.45 31.23 -7.52
C THR A 783 8.47 32.17 -8.73
N GLY A 784 7.34 32.32 -9.44
CA GLY A 784 7.16 33.30 -10.52
C GLY A 784 7.24 32.72 -11.94
N GLU A 785 7.70 31.48 -12.12
CA GLU A 785 7.71 30.86 -13.46
C GLU A 785 6.31 30.60 -14.00
N LYS A 786 6.14 30.87 -15.29
CA LYS A 786 4.89 30.68 -16.01
C LYS A 786 4.93 29.38 -16.81
N PHE A 787 3.78 28.74 -16.95
CA PHE A 787 3.59 27.58 -17.82
C PHE A 787 2.29 27.69 -18.59
N THR A 788 2.24 27.10 -19.78
CA THR A 788 1.05 27.11 -20.64
C THR A 788 0.25 25.81 -20.60
N GLY A 789 0.82 24.75 -20.03
CA GLY A 789 0.15 23.47 -19.82
C GLY A 789 1.07 22.44 -19.15
N VAL A 790 0.64 21.17 -19.14
CA VAL A 790 1.33 20.09 -18.41
C VAL A 790 2.79 19.89 -18.86
N THR A 791 3.10 20.05 -20.14
CA THR A 791 4.46 19.83 -20.67
C THR A 791 5.47 20.84 -20.10
N ASP A 792 5.10 22.12 -20.07
CA ASP A 792 5.90 23.19 -19.48
C ASP A 792 6.02 22.98 -17.96
N PHE A 793 4.90 22.70 -17.30
CA PHE A 793 4.84 22.47 -15.86
C PHE A 793 5.72 21.29 -15.44
N ARG A 794 5.67 20.17 -16.17
CA ARG A 794 6.55 19.02 -15.94
C ARG A 794 8.02 19.41 -16.12
N SER A 795 8.35 20.21 -17.12
CA SER A 795 9.72 20.69 -17.34
C SER A 795 10.24 21.53 -16.16
N LEU A 796 9.37 22.36 -15.56
CA LEU A 796 9.69 23.13 -14.35
C LEU A 796 9.92 22.22 -13.13
N LEU A 797 9.09 21.18 -12.94
CA LEU A 797 9.28 20.19 -11.86
C LEU A 797 10.57 19.38 -12.06
N ILE A 798 10.86 18.98 -13.29
CA ILE A 798 12.07 18.24 -13.66
C ILE A 798 13.32 19.08 -13.37
N ALA A 799 13.28 20.39 -13.63
CA ALA A 799 14.38 21.32 -13.32
C ALA A 799 14.60 21.46 -11.81
N ARG A 800 13.57 21.18 -11.00
CA ARG A 800 13.55 21.29 -9.54
C ARG A 800 13.27 19.94 -8.87
N HIS A 801 13.95 18.90 -9.34
CA HIS A 801 13.71 17.53 -8.85
C HIS A 801 14.23 17.25 -7.43
N GLU A 802 15.02 18.15 -6.83
CA GLU A 802 15.58 17.97 -5.49
C GLU A 802 14.49 17.88 -4.41
N PRO A 803 13.50 18.80 -4.32
CA PRO A 803 12.32 18.64 -3.46
C PRO A 803 11.62 17.29 -3.62
N PHE A 804 11.51 16.80 -4.86
CA PHE A 804 10.93 15.49 -5.12
C PHE A 804 11.76 14.35 -4.53
N THR A 805 13.07 14.40 -4.74
CA THR A 805 13.99 13.36 -4.23
C THR A 805 14.02 13.36 -2.71
N ARG A 806 13.95 14.55 -2.09
CA ARG A 806 13.81 14.70 -0.63
C ARG A 806 12.50 14.10 -0.13
N SER A 807 11.37 14.50 -0.73
CA SER A 807 10.05 13.97 -0.39
C SER A 807 10.03 12.45 -0.49
N LEU A 808 10.56 11.88 -1.57
CA LEU A 808 10.65 10.43 -1.74
C LEU A 808 11.52 9.76 -0.66
N THR A 809 12.63 10.38 -0.27
CA THR A 809 13.50 9.91 0.82
C THR A 809 12.77 9.90 2.16
N GLU A 810 12.05 10.98 2.48
CA GLU A 810 11.24 11.09 3.70
C GLU A 810 10.14 10.03 3.73
N LYS A 811 9.42 9.84 2.62
CA LYS A 811 8.37 8.81 2.49
C LYS A 811 8.92 7.39 2.63
N LEU A 812 10.08 7.09 2.05
CA LEU A 812 10.75 5.80 2.23
C LEU A 812 11.17 5.56 3.68
N LEU A 813 11.72 6.59 4.34
CA LEU A 813 12.05 6.51 5.77
C LEU A 813 10.79 6.29 6.61
N THR A 814 9.71 7.03 6.37
CA THR A 814 8.43 6.82 7.07
C THR A 814 7.97 5.38 6.96
N TYR A 815 7.95 4.85 5.74
CA TYR A 815 7.52 3.47 5.49
C TYR A 815 8.44 2.44 6.15
N ALA A 816 9.75 2.63 6.06
CA ALA A 816 10.74 1.72 6.63
C ALA A 816 10.71 1.68 8.16
N LEU A 817 10.56 2.84 8.79
CA LEU A 817 10.61 2.99 10.25
C LEU A 817 9.25 2.74 10.92
N GLY A 818 8.14 3.02 10.22
CA GLY A 818 6.81 3.02 10.82
C GLY A 818 6.60 4.20 11.77
N ARG A 819 7.21 5.34 11.46
CA ARG A 819 7.02 6.65 12.10
C ARG A 819 7.45 7.76 11.16
N ALA A 820 6.90 8.96 11.31
CA ALA A 820 7.41 10.13 10.61
C ALA A 820 8.90 10.42 10.97
N PRO A 821 9.72 10.92 10.02
CA PRO A 821 11.05 11.43 10.31
C PRO A 821 10.98 12.55 11.35
N GLY A 822 11.73 12.38 12.43
CA GLY A 822 11.82 13.37 13.50
C GLY A 822 12.86 14.44 13.21
N PHE A 823 13.01 15.37 14.13
CA PHE A 823 14.00 16.45 14.05
C PHE A 823 15.43 15.93 13.80
N THR A 824 15.84 14.86 14.50
CA THR A 824 17.17 14.26 14.38
C THR A 824 17.42 13.56 13.04
N ASP A 825 16.36 13.19 12.32
CA ASP A 825 16.47 12.47 11.04
C ASP A 825 16.78 13.40 9.86
N ARG A 826 16.56 14.72 10.02
CA ARG A 826 16.82 15.72 8.96
C ARG A 826 18.27 15.73 8.48
N ALA A 827 19.23 15.74 9.42
CA ALA A 827 20.65 15.71 9.07
C ALA A 827 21.05 14.43 8.31
N VAL A 828 20.38 13.31 8.61
CA VAL A 828 20.57 12.04 7.89
C VAL A 828 20.02 12.14 6.48
N ILE A 829 18.81 12.69 6.30
CA ILE A 829 18.21 12.94 4.97
C ILE A 829 19.11 13.85 4.14
N ASP A 830 19.61 14.94 4.71
CA ASP A 830 20.52 15.88 4.01
C ASP A 830 21.82 15.18 3.58
N GLY A 831 22.37 14.32 4.44
CA GLY A 831 23.52 13.48 4.12
C GLY A 831 23.25 12.51 2.97
N ILE A 832 22.10 11.83 2.97
CA ILE A 832 21.67 10.93 1.89
C ILE A 832 21.54 11.71 0.57
N MET A 833 20.88 12.86 0.59
CA MET A 833 20.67 13.72 -0.59
C MET A 833 22.01 14.19 -1.17
N LYS A 834 22.93 14.66 -0.34
CA LYS A 834 24.27 15.09 -0.75
C LYS A 834 25.07 13.94 -1.37
N ASN A 835 25.02 12.77 -0.77
CA ASN A 835 25.73 11.59 -1.27
C ASN A 835 25.19 11.15 -2.63
N LEU A 836 23.87 11.09 -2.80
CA LEU A 836 23.23 10.74 -4.07
C LEU A 836 23.58 11.72 -5.20
N SER A 837 23.59 13.03 -4.90
CA SER A 837 23.98 14.05 -5.86
C SER A 837 25.45 13.90 -6.29
N THR A 838 26.34 13.68 -5.32
CA THR A 838 27.79 13.55 -5.58
C THR A 838 28.13 12.26 -6.34
N SER A 839 27.50 11.14 -5.99
CA SER A 839 27.77 9.83 -6.60
C SER A 839 26.98 9.57 -7.88
N LYS A 840 26.07 10.48 -8.28
CA LYS A 840 25.05 10.25 -9.31
C LYS A 840 24.26 8.96 -9.04
N GLY A 841 23.93 8.72 -7.76
CA GLY A 841 23.27 7.50 -7.30
C GLY A 841 21.84 7.35 -7.83
N GLY A 842 21.45 6.10 -8.07
CA GLY A 842 20.11 5.75 -8.53
C GLY A 842 19.11 5.51 -7.39
N PHE A 843 17.89 5.14 -7.74
CA PHE A 843 16.83 4.89 -6.78
C PHE A 843 17.11 3.69 -5.86
N LYS A 844 17.77 2.64 -6.36
CA LYS A 844 18.20 1.52 -5.53
C LYS A 844 19.30 1.95 -4.55
N ASP A 845 20.18 2.87 -4.95
CA ASP A 845 21.18 3.45 -4.06
C ASP A 845 20.53 4.30 -2.96
N LEU A 846 19.46 5.03 -3.27
CA LEU A 846 18.64 5.73 -2.27
C LEU A 846 18.05 4.76 -1.25
N VAL A 847 17.43 3.66 -1.70
CA VAL A 847 16.90 2.60 -0.81
C VAL A 847 18.02 2.01 0.05
N ARG A 848 19.20 1.76 -0.52
CA ARG A 848 20.38 1.30 0.24
C ARG A 848 20.82 2.31 1.28
N ALA A 849 20.84 3.59 0.94
CA ALA A 849 21.22 4.65 1.87
C ALA A 849 20.24 4.75 3.05
N VAL A 850 18.93 4.52 2.83
CA VAL A 850 17.93 4.39 3.90
C VAL A 850 18.24 3.19 4.79
N VAL A 851 18.47 2.01 4.24
CA VAL A 851 18.77 0.79 5.02
C VAL A 851 20.06 0.91 5.85
N LEU A 852 21.08 1.57 5.31
CA LEU A 852 22.36 1.78 5.99
C LEU A 852 22.36 3.01 6.93
N SER A 853 21.25 3.72 7.04
CA SER A 853 21.15 4.93 7.84
C SER A 853 21.08 4.64 9.35
N GLU A 854 21.54 5.59 10.16
CA GLU A 854 21.45 5.51 11.62
C GLU A 854 20.00 5.32 12.12
N PRO A 855 18.97 6.03 11.60
CA PRO A 855 17.57 5.82 11.99
C PRO A 855 17.06 4.41 11.71
N PHE A 856 17.50 3.76 10.64
CA PHE A 856 17.07 2.39 10.33
C PHE A 856 17.57 1.37 11.38
N ALA A 857 18.76 1.60 11.93
CA ALA A 857 19.36 0.73 12.96
C ALA A 857 18.99 1.12 14.40
N LYS A 858 18.09 2.10 14.61
CA LYS A 858 17.70 2.60 15.94
C LYS A 858 16.20 2.79 16.10
N ASN A 859 15.70 2.70 17.34
CA ASN A 859 14.33 3.03 17.71
C ASN A 859 14.28 4.11 18.79
#